data_AF-A0A8J5LES7-F1
#
_entry.id   AF-A0A8J5LES7-F1
#
_cell.length_a   1.000
_cell.length_b   1.000
_cell.length_c   1.000
_cell.angle_alpha   90.00
_cell.angle_beta   90.00
_cell.angle_gamma   90.00
#
_symmetry.space_group_name_H-M   'P 1'
#
loop_
_entity.id
_entity.type
_entity.pdbx_description
1 polymer ?
#
loop_
_entity_poly.entity_id
_entity_poly.type
_entity_poly.pdbx_seq_one_letter_code
_entity_poly.pdbx_strand_id
1 'polypeptide(L)'
;MISIYNKEESECVTRLQLIWAAEALEASVTPQKKPFPLSLARSSVSPFIVVDLFATSVSFRLNRDGPLGEPAFSTTPSDGLCTSKCPSPNLLSESHAPSCPIAPGSPASSAATEEASTLGRHIARRLVQIGVHDVFSVPGDFNLDLLDHLISEPELTLVGCCNELNAGYAADGYARARGVGACVVTFTVGGLSVINAIAGAYSENLPVICLVGGPNSNDYGTNRIIHHTIGLPDFSQELRCFQTVTCFQAVVNNLEDAHELVDTAISTALKESKPVYISISCNLPGIAHPTFSREPVPFFLAPKVSNQMGLEVAVEAVANFLNKAVKPVLVAGPKIRVAKAGKAFMELVDACGYPYAVMPSAKGLIPETHHRFIGTYWGPVSTSFCAEIVESADAYLFAGPIFNDYSSVGYSLLLKEEKSIIIQPERVVVGNGPAFGCILMKDFLQALSKRLIKNTTAYENYRRIYVPEGQPLELQPNEPLRVNVLFKHIQKMLSSNTSVIAETGDSWFNCQKLRLPEACGYEFQMQYGSIGWSVGATLGYAQAAKDKRVIACIGDGSFQVTAQDVSTMIRYSQNNIIFLINNGGYTIEVEIHDGPYNVIKNWNYTALVDAIHNGEGNCWTAKVVHEEELKEAIQTATGPKKDCLCFIEVIVHKDDTSKELLEWGSRVSATNSRPPNPQ
;
A
#
# COMPACT_ATOMS: atom_id res chain seq x y z
N MET A 1 -15.79 -39.03 49.82
CA MET A 1 -15.15 -39.56 48.60
C MET A 1 -14.07 -38.55 48.23
N ILE A 2 -12.75 -38.76 48.40
CA ILE A 2 -11.94 -40.01 48.37
C ILE A 2 -12.07 -40.68 46.99
N SER A 3 -11.03 -40.97 46.21
CA SER A 3 -9.55 -41.05 46.44
C SER A 3 -8.79 -40.15 45.43
N ILE A 4 -7.53 -39.68 45.54
CA ILE A 4 -6.27 -40.07 46.23
C ILE A 4 -5.54 -41.29 45.64
N TYR A 5 -4.36 -41.06 45.06
CA TYR A 5 -3.08 -41.83 45.13
C TYR A 5 -2.02 -41.00 44.34
N ASN A 6 -1.10 -40.27 44.99
CA ASN A 6 0.28 -40.63 45.40
C ASN A 6 1.28 -40.81 44.23
N LYS A 7 2.40 -40.05 44.16
CA LYS A 7 3.71 -40.18 44.90
C LYS A 7 4.49 -41.42 44.45
N GLU A 8 5.81 -41.42 44.24
CA GLU A 8 6.97 -40.81 44.94
C GLU A 8 8.02 -40.22 43.93
N GLU A 9 8.69 -39.09 44.17
CA GLU A 9 9.90 -38.79 44.98
C GLU A 9 11.26 -39.34 44.48
N SER A 10 12.19 -38.42 44.22
CA SER A 10 13.51 -38.41 44.89
C SER A 10 14.08 -36.98 44.93
N GLU A 11 14.72 -36.59 46.03
CA GLU A 11 15.35 -35.27 46.21
C GLU A 11 16.89 -35.34 46.14
N CYS A 12 17.51 -34.16 46.31
CA CYS A 12 18.88 -33.88 46.74
C CYS A 12 20.00 -33.69 45.69
N VAL A 13 21.00 -32.82 45.89
CA VAL A 13 21.07 -31.41 46.38
C VAL A 13 22.55 -30.98 46.44
N THR A 14 22.93 -29.89 45.74
CA THR A 14 24.19 -29.11 45.93
C THR A 14 25.56 -29.80 45.64
N ARG A 15 26.70 -29.12 45.42
CA ARG A 15 27.10 -27.68 45.37
C ARG A 15 28.47 -27.50 44.63
N LEU A 16 28.75 -26.27 44.15
CA LEU A 16 30.09 -25.60 44.01
C LEU A 16 31.17 -26.24 43.08
N GLN A 17 31.63 -25.56 42.01
CA GLN A 17 32.85 -24.68 41.90
C GLN A 17 33.96 -25.33 41.04
N LEU A 18 34.92 -24.69 40.33
CA LEU A 18 35.34 -23.30 40.00
C LEU A 18 36.29 -23.33 38.76
N ILE A 19 36.34 -22.27 37.90
CA ILE A 19 37.55 -21.70 37.19
C ILE A 19 38.35 -22.64 36.20
N TRP A 20 39.13 -22.27 35.17
CA TRP A 20 39.44 -21.10 34.29
C TRP A 20 38.96 -21.44 32.83
N ALA A 21 38.94 -20.63 31.75
CA ALA A 21 39.42 -19.28 31.35
C ALA A 21 40.79 -19.14 30.62
N ALA A 22 40.80 -18.26 29.59
CA ALA A 22 41.91 -17.54 28.90
C ALA A 22 42.88 -18.23 27.89
N GLU A 23 42.90 -17.66 26.66
CA GLU A 23 44.05 -17.17 25.85
C GLU A 23 45.16 -18.09 25.27
N ALA A 24 45.20 -18.16 23.91
CA ALA A 24 46.35 -17.94 22.98
C ALA A 24 45.89 -18.36 21.56
N LEU A 25 45.77 -17.55 20.49
CA LEU A 25 46.54 -16.45 19.86
C LEU A 25 47.52 -16.90 18.75
N GLU A 26 47.16 -16.54 17.51
CA GLU A 26 47.99 -16.29 16.30
C GLU A 26 48.77 -17.39 15.53
N ALA A 27 48.86 -17.13 14.21
CA ALA A 27 49.86 -17.57 13.22
C ALA A 27 49.98 -19.08 12.83
N SER A 28 50.23 -19.46 11.56
CA SER A 28 50.23 -18.74 10.26
C SER A 28 50.38 -19.70 9.05
N VAL A 29 50.35 -19.17 7.82
CA VAL A 29 50.86 -19.77 6.54
C VAL A 29 50.15 -21.01 5.96
N THR A 30 49.25 -20.76 4.99
CA THR A 30 49.10 -21.55 3.75
C THR A 30 50.28 -21.25 2.79
N PRO A 31 50.71 -22.11 1.82
CA PRO A 31 49.80 -22.81 0.91
C PRO A 31 50.26 -24.12 0.18
N GLN A 32 49.32 -24.63 -0.65
CA GLN A 32 49.50 -25.30 -1.97
C GLN A 32 49.76 -26.83 -2.12
N LYS A 33 49.14 -27.33 -3.20
CA LYS A 33 49.49 -28.50 -4.06
C LYS A 33 49.15 -29.95 -3.62
N LYS A 34 47.95 -30.36 -4.05
CA LYS A 34 47.61 -31.66 -4.72
C LYS A 34 48.70 -32.09 -5.76
N PRO A 35 48.83 -33.37 -6.21
CA PRO A 35 47.68 -34.14 -6.77
C PRO A 35 47.72 -35.70 -6.92
N PHE A 36 46.59 -36.27 -7.42
CA PHE A 36 46.35 -37.63 -8.00
C PHE A 36 46.53 -38.88 -7.06
N PRO A 37 46.01 -40.09 -7.40
CA PRO A 37 44.59 -40.39 -7.66
C PRO A 37 44.05 -41.81 -7.23
N LEU A 38 42.74 -42.05 -7.49
CA LEU A 38 42.08 -43.36 -7.74
C LEU A 38 42.07 -44.40 -6.58
N SER A 39 40.96 -45.06 -6.21
CA SER A 39 39.88 -45.59 -7.06
C SER A 39 38.62 -46.07 -6.29
N LEU A 40 37.49 -46.18 -7.02
CA LEU A 40 36.37 -47.14 -6.94
C LEU A 40 35.81 -47.65 -5.58
N ALA A 41 34.54 -47.29 -5.33
CA ALA A 41 33.50 -48.20 -4.82
C ALA A 41 32.12 -47.78 -5.38
N ARG A 42 31.11 -48.67 -5.38
CA ARG A 42 29.75 -48.43 -5.95
C ARG A 42 28.63 -48.88 -5.00
N SER A 43 27.58 -48.06 -4.90
CA SER A 43 26.19 -48.44 -4.58
C SER A 43 25.25 -47.30 -5.05
N SER A 44 24.58 -47.45 -6.19
CA SER A 44 23.25 -48.06 -6.37
C SER A 44 22.09 -47.09 -6.11
N VAL A 45 21.51 -46.56 -7.19
CA VAL A 45 20.29 -45.72 -7.20
C VAL A 45 19.30 -46.29 -8.22
N SER A 46 18.02 -46.35 -7.87
CA SER A 46 16.94 -46.82 -8.76
C SER A 46 16.44 -45.71 -9.69
N PRO A 47 16.07 -46.02 -10.95
CA PRO A 47 15.57 -45.01 -11.89
C PRO A 47 14.09 -44.70 -11.65
N PHE A 48 13.72 -43.42 -11.79
CA PHE A 48 12.37 -43.00 -12.15
C PHE A 48 12.33 -42.57 -13.62
N ILE A 49 11.16 -42.73 -14.24
CA ILE A 49 10.98 -42.59 -15.69
C ILE A 49 10.85 -41.11 -16.07
N VAL A 50 11.63 -40.68 -17.06
CA VAL A 50 11.40 -39.44 -17.81
C VAL A 50 10.48 -39.76 -18.99
N VAL A 51 9.49 -38.92 -19.24
CA VAL A 51 8.60 -39.00 -20.41
C VAL A 51 8.93 -37.86 -21.35
N ASP A 52 9.51 -38.17 -22.51
CA ASP A 52 9.70 -37.21 -23.59
C ASP A 52 8.36 -36.81 -24.21
N LEU A 53 8.17 -35.52 -24.46
CA LEU A 53 7.07 -34.97 -25.25
C LEU A 53 7.63 -34.13 -26.40
N PHE A 54 7.53 -34.67 -27.61
CA PHE A 54 7.95 -34.00 -28.84
C PHE A 54 7.06 -32.80 -29.15
N ALA A 55 7.64 -31.59 -29.17
CA ALA A 55 6.99 -30.39 -29.68
C ALA A 55 7.37 -30.17 -31.16
N THR A 56 6.44 -30.43 -32.08
CA THR A 56 6.65 -30.19 -33.53
C THR A 56 6.31 -28.73 -33.86
N SER A 57 7.32 -27.93 -34.20
CA SER A 57 7.16 -26.51 -34.53
C SER A 57 6.75 -26.29 -36.00
N VAL A 58 5.58 -25.67 -36.22
CA VAL A 58 5.16 -25.19 -37.54
C VAL A 58 5.52 -23.70 -37.66
N SER A 59 6.39 -23.37 -38.61
CA SER A 59 6.80 -21.98 -38.88
C SER A 59 6.00 -21.37 -40.04
N PHE A 60 5.33 -20.25 -39.80
CA PHE A 60 4.87 -19.37 -40.89
C PHE A 60 5.96 -18.37 -41.25
N ARG A 61 6.31 -18.27 -42.54
CA ARG A 61 7.11 -17.18 -43.10
C ARG A 61 6.22 -16.23 -43.88
N LEU A 62 6.43 -14.93 -43.73
CA LEU A 62 5.96 -13.90 -44.66
C LEU A 62 7.18 -13.10 -45.12
N ASN A 63 7.47 -13.16 -46.42
CA ASN A 63 8.47 -12.31 -47.06
C ASN A 63 7.81 -11.03 -47.62
N ARG A 64 8.61 -9.98 -47.77
CA ARG A 64 8.28 -8.74 -48.51
C ARG A 64 9.00 -8.73 -49.87
N ASP A 65 8.89 -7.58 -50.56
CA ASP A 65 9.40 -7.21 -51.90
C ASP A 65 8.46 -7.68 -53.05
N GLY A 66 8.04 -6.88 -54.04
CA GLY A 66 8.29 -5.47 -54.45
C GLY A 66 8.47 -5.39 -55.99
N PRO A 67 8.50 -4.22 -56.68
CA PRO A 67 7.97 -2.86 -56.39
C PRO A 67 7.33 -2.14 -57.63
N LEU A 68 7.08 -0.81 -57.52
CA LEU A 68 6.92 0.24 -58.59
C LEU A 68 5.59 0.40 -59.40
N GLY A 69 5.15 1.67 -59.55
CA GLY A 69 4.12 2.13 -60.51
C GLY A 69 3.45 3.48 -60.18
N GLU A 70 3.85 4.58 -60.84
CA GLU A 70 3.33 5.97 -60.75
C GLU A 70 3.40 6.63 -62.16
N PRO A 71 2.94 7.87 -62.48
CA PRO A 71 2.07 8.84 -61.76
C PRO A 71 0.94 9.50 -62.65
N ALA A 72 0.18 10.50 -62.16
CA ALA A 72 -0.27 11.70 -62.94
C ALA A 72 -1.08 12.78 -62.13
N PHE A 73 -0.91 14.05 -62.50
CA PHE A 73 -1.39 15.32 -61.89
C PHE A 73 -2.83 15.79 -62.21
N SER A 74 -3.43 16.61 -61.31
CA SER A 74 -4.08 17.95 -61.54
C SER A 74 -4.83 18.42 -60.26
N THR A 75 -4.66 19.59 -59.60
CA THR A 75 -4.66 21.04 -59.93
C THR A 75 -6.04 21.75 -60.02
N THR A 76 -6.59 22.16 -58.85
CA THR A 76 -7.04 23.53 -58.41
C THR A 76 -7.86 24.47 -59.34
N PRO A 77 -8.48 25.58 -58.84
CA PRO A 77 -9.23 25.85 -57.58
C PRO A 77 -10.54 26.69 -57.83
N SER A 78 -11.25 27.17 -56.79
CA SER A 78 -11.86 28.55 -56.70
C SER A 78 -12.68 28.81 -55.42
N ASP A 79 -12.82 30.09 -55.06
CA ASP A 79 -13.45 30.61 -53.82
C ASP A 79 -14.94 30.99 -53.95
N GLY A 80 -15.63 31.23 -52.82
CA GLY A 80 -16.96 31.84 -52.77
C GLY A 80 -17.40 32.26 -51.36
N LEU A 81 -17.80 33.52 -51.17
CA LEU A 81 -18.06 34.13 -49.85
C LEU A 81 -19.51 34.66 -49.69
N CYS A 82 -19.93 34.80 -48.43
CA CYS A 82 -20.95 35.75 -47.92
C CYS A 82 -22.48 35.52 -48.05
N THR A 83 -23.11 35.49 -46.84
CA THR A 83 -24.29 36.29 -46.40
C THR A 83 -25.75 35.97 -46.81
N SER A 84 -26.43 35.29 -45.87
CA SER A 84 -27.49 35.88 -45.01
C SER A 84 -29.00 35.87 -45.39
N LYS A 85 -29.80 35.89 -44.30
CA LYS A 85 -31.22 36.30 -44.13
C LYS A 85 -32.35 35.31 -44.44
N CYS A 86 -33.28 35.28 -43.48
CA CYS A 86 -34.60 34.64 -43.54
C CYS A 86 -35.58 35.43 -44.42
N PRO A 87 -36.79 34.89 -44.66
CA PRO A 87 -37.95 35.65 -44.18
C PRO A 87 -39.07 34.81 -43.53
N SER A 88 -39.85 35.49 -42.69
CA SER A 88 -41.28 35.28 -42.45
C SER A 88 -41.93 36.67 -42.60
N PRO A 89 -43.24 36.83 -42.90
CA PRO A 89 -44.22 36.82 -41.80
C PRO A 89 -45.73 36.57 -42.16
N ASN A 90 -46.59 36.47 -41.13
CA ASN A 90 -47.97 37.04 -41.05
C ASN A 90 -49.12 36.46 -41.93
N LEU A 91 -50.43 36.65 -41.66
CA LEU A 91 -51.21 37.35 -40.60
C LEU A 91 -52.68 36.80 -40.57
N LEU A 92 -53.41 36.96 -39.43
CA LEU A 92 -54.89 36.95 -39.25
C LEU A 92 -55.65 35.61 -39.54
N SER A 93 -56.83 35.31 -38.98
CA SER A 93 -57.63 35.79 -37.80
C SER A 93 -58.63 34.65 -37.41
N GLU A 94 -59.64 34.71 -36.52
CA GLU A 94 -60.29 35.82 -35.80
C GLU A 94 -60.82 35.46 -34.39
N SER A 95 -62.14 35.28 -34.16
CA SER A 95 -62.72 35.08 -32.82
C SER A 95 -64.07 34.34 -32.81
N HIS A 96 -64.39 33.64 -31.70
CA HIS A 96 -65.66 33.74 -30.96
C HIS A 96 -65.71 32.76 -29.77
N ALA A 97 -66.46 33.13 -28.72
CA ALA A 97 -66.89 32.26 -27.62
C ALA A 97 -68.35 32.65 -27.26
N PRO A 98 -69.21 31.72 -26.82
CA PRO A 98 -69.36 31.53 -25.36
C PRO A 98 -69.78 30.12 -24.93
N SER A 99 -70.18 30.01 -23.65
CA SER A 99 -70.85 28.89 -22.96
C SER A 99 -69.96 27.75 -22.45
N CYS A 100 -70.35 27.21 -21.29
CA CYS A 100 -69.66 26.15 -20.56
C CYS A 100 -70.66 25.05 -20.20
N PRO A 101 -70.39 23.80 -20.60
CA PRO A 101 -70.93 22.62 -19.95
C PRO A 101 -69.81 21.73 -19.37
N ILE A 102 -69.86 21.57 -18.05
CA ILE A 102 -69.32 20.49 -17.21
C ILE A 102 -68.50 19.41 -17.98
N ALA A 103 -67.17 19.44 -17.84
CA ALA A 103 -66.29 18.37 -18.31
C ALA A 103 -66.05 17.32 -17.19
N PRO A 104 -65.98 16.02 -17.52
CA PRO A 104 -65.75 14.97 -16.52
C PRO A 104 -64.26 14.77 -16.21
N GLY A 105 -63.98 14.37 -14.95
CA GLY A 105 -62.75 13.67 -14.53
C GLY A 105 -61.41 14.32 -14.91
N SER A 106 -60.82 15.07 -13.99
CA SER A 106 -59.40 15.47 -14.10
C SER A 106 -58.52 14.23 -14.36
N PRO A 107 -57.70 14.21 -15.43
CA PRO A 107 -56.58 13.29 -15.49
C PRO A 107 -55.70 13.52 -14.25
N ALA A 108 -55.15 12.44 -13.68
CA ALA A 108 -54.18 12.58 -12.61
C ALA A 108 -53.03 13.49 -13.09
N SER A 109 -52.63 14.46 -12.26
CA SER A 109 -51.45 15.27 -12.53
C SER A 109 -50.27 14.35 -12.79
N SER A 110 -49.57 14.53 -13.92
CA SER A 110 -48.38 13.77 -14.24
C SER A 110 -47.40 13.82 -13.07
N ALA A 111 -47.26 12.70 -12.37
CA ALA A 111 -46.26 12.58 -11.33
C ALA A 111 -44.90 12.89 -11.96
N ALA A 112 -44.14 13.81 -11.36
CA ALA A 112 -42.71 13.82 -11.58
C ALA A 112 -42.22 12.42 -11.19
N THR A 113 -41.54 11.72 -12.09
CA THR A 113 -41.09 10.34 -11.87
C THR A 113 -40.28 10.29 -10.59
N GLU A 114 -40.78 9.57 -9.58
CA GLU A 114 -40.02 9.29 -8.37
C GLU A 114 -38.73 8.58 -8.78
N GLU A 115 -37.59 9.24 -8.57
CA GLU A 115 -36.30 8.64 -8.87
C GLU A 115 -36.13 7.39 -8.00
N ALA A 116 -36.11 6.22 -8.64
CA ALA A 116 -36.20 4.94 -7.95
C ALA A 116 -35.11 4.77 -6.87
N SER A 117 -35.52 4.26 -5.71
CA SER A 117 -34.60 3.81 -4.66
C SER A 117 -34.13 2.39 -4.99
N THR A 118 -32.90 2.28 -5.49
CA THR A 118 -32.30 1.02 -5.98
C THR A 118 -31.03 0.66 -5.22
N LEU A 119 -30.61 -0.60 -5.32
CA LEU A 119 -29.39 -1.11 -4.68
C LEU A 119 -28.13 -0.35 -5.15
N GLY A 120 -28.01 -0.08 -6.45
CA GLY A 120 -26.87 0.65 -7.01
C GLY A 120 -26.74 2.06 -6.41
N ARG A 121 -27.87 2.77 -6.27
CA ARG A 121 -27.91 4.10 -5.62
C ARG A 121 -27.61 4.03 -4.12
N HIS A 122 -28.09 3.01 -3.39
CA HIS A 122 -27.74 2.82 -1.98
C HIS A 122 -26.24 2.63 -1.78
N ILE A 123 -25.61 1.77 -2.59
CA ILE A 123 -24.15 1.55 -2.54
C ILE A 123 -23.39 2.84 -2.85
N ALA A 124 -23.75 3.55 -3.92
CA ALA A 124 -23.13 4.82 -4.29
C ALA A 124 -23.21 5.83 -3.12
N ARG A 125 -24.40 6.01 -2.54
CA ARG A 125 -24.63 6.95 -1.44
C ARG A 125 -23.88 6.54 -0.16
N ARG A 126 -23.73 5.24 0.11
CA ARG A 126 -22.91 4.73 1.23
C ARG A 126 -21.42 4.99 1.03
N LEU A 127 -20.88 4.88 -0.19
CA LEU A 127 -19.48 5.21 -0.49
C LEU A 127 -19.19 6.70 -0.25
N VAL A 128 -20.09 7.59 -0.69
CA VAL A 128 -20.01 9.04 -0.41
C VAL A 128 -20.05 9.31 1.10
N GLN A 129 -21.00 8.72 1.83
CA GLN A 129 -21.16 8.94 3.27
C GLN A 129 -19.95 8.49 4.11
N ILE A 130 -19.11 7.57 3.63
CA ILE A 130 -17.86 7.16 4.31
C ILE A 130 -16.62 7.94 3.86
N GLY A 131 -16.74 8.85 2.88
CA GLY A 131 -15.68 9.75 2.42
C GLY A 131 -14.94 9.31 1.15
N VAL A 132 -15.46 8.34 0.41
CA VAL A 132 -14.98 7.97 -0.93
C VAL A 132 -15.61 8.90 -1.96
N HIS A 133 -14.79 9.52 -2.82
CA HIS A 133 -15.24 10.28 -3.99
C HIS A 133 -14.70 9.73 -5.31
N ASP A 134 -13.77 8.77 -5.27
CA ASP A 134 -13.16 8.18 -6.45
C ASP A 134 -13.17 6.66 -6.28
N VAL A 135 -13.74 5.94 -7.25
CA VAL A 135 -13.91 4.48 -7.21
C VAL A 135 -13.15 3.86 -8.36
N PHE A 136 -12.18 2.99 -8.07
CA PHE A 136 -11.26 2.43 -9.07
C PHE A 136 -11.87 1.20 -9.74
N SER A 137 -12.06 1.21 -11.05
CA SER A 137 -12.94 0.25 -11.73
C SER A 137 -12.30 -0.45 -12.92
N VAL A 138 -12.68 -1.71 -13.13
CA VAL A 138 -12.55 -2.40 -14.43
C VAL A 138 -13.93 -2.90 -14.85
N PRO A 139 -14.45 -2.49 -16.03
CA PRO A 139 -15.77 -2.88 -16.49
C PRO A 139 -15.79 -4.33 -16.99
N GLY A 140 -16.87 -5.04 -16.66
CA GLY A 140 -17.21 -6.35 -17.22
C GLY A 140 -18.71 -6.57 -17.12
N ASP A 141 -19.26 -7.48 -17.91
CA ASP A 141 -20.72 -7.63 -18.08
C ASP A 141 -21.49 -7.89 -16.77
N PHE A 142 -20.88 -8.55 -15.78
CA PHE A 142 -21.48 -8.70 -14.45
C PHE A 142 -21.53 -7.43 -13.59
N ASN A 143 -20.84 -6.33 -13.95
CA ASN A 143 -20.84 -5.10 -13.14
C ASN A 143 -21.41 -3.84 -13.83
N LEU A 144 -21.77 -3.88 -15.12
CA LEU A 144 -22.15 -2.66 -15.87
C LEU A 144 -23.34 -1.90 -15.25
N ASP A 145 -24.42 -2.58 -14.86
CA ASP A 145 -25.60 -1.97 -14.21
C ASP A 145 -25.25 -1.28 -12.87
N LEU A 146 -24.26 -1.82 -12.14
CA LEU A 146 -23.72 -1.18 -10.93
C LEU A 146 -22.84 0.03 -11.29
N LEU A 147 -22.04 -0.03 -12.36
CA LEU A 147 -21.20 1.08 -12.80
C LEU A 147 -22.04 2.27 -13.26
N ASP A 148 -23.11 2.06 -14.03
CA ASP A 148 -24.04 3.12 -14.43
C ASP A 148 -24.66 3.82 -13.22
N HIS A 149 -24.98 3.06 -12.16
CA HIS A 149 -25.43 3.65 -10.90
C HIS A 149 -24.36 4.44 -10.14
N LEU A 150 -23.11 3.96 -10.10
CA LEU A 150 -21.99 4.70 -9.49
C LEU A 150 -21.64 5.98 -10.27
N ILE A 151 -21.80 5.97 -11.61
CA ILE A 151 -21.68 7.15 -12.49
C ILE A 151 -22.83 8.13 -12.25
N SER A 152 -24.02 7.65 -11.84
CA SER A 152 -25.19 8.50 -11.58
C SER A 152 -25.16 9.28 -10.26
N GLU A 153 -24.21 9.00 -9.36
CA GLU A 153 -24.02 9.72 -8.09
C GLU A 153 -23.02 10.87 -8.28
N PRO A 154 -23.47 12.16 -8.25
CA PRO A 154 -22.61 13.30 -8.56
C PRO A 154 -21.47 13.56 -7.56
N GLU A 155 -21.50 12.95 -6.37
CA GLU A 155 -20.38 13.03 -5.40
C GLU A 155 -19.30 11.94 -5.62
N LEU A 156 -19.44 11.10 -6.65
CA LEU A 156 -18.46 10.08 -7.07
C LEU A 156 -17.84 10.34 -8.46
N THR A 157 -16.63 9.81 -8.66
CA THR A 157 -15.90 9.75 -9.94
C THR A 157 -15.45 8.31 -10.19
N LEU A 158 -15.83 7.73 -11.33
CA LEU A 158 -15.44 6.36 -11.68
C LEU A 158 -14.08 6.33 -12.41
N VAL A 159 -13.03 5.90 -11.72
CA VAL A 159 -11.66 5.88 -12.22
C VAL A 159 -11.36 4.54 -12.89
N GLY A 160 -11.54 4.48 -14.21
CA GLY A 160 -11.17 3.31 -15.01
C GLY A 160 -9.66 3.05 -15.01
N CYS A 161 -9.25 1.89 -14.49
CA CYS A 161 -7.85 1.41 -14.45
C CYS A 161 -7.56 0.39 -15.55
N CYS A 162 -6.28 0.07 -15.79
CA CYS A 162 -5.87 -0.83 -16.87
C CYS A 162 -6.10 -2.33 -16.58
N ASN A 163 -6.06 -2.73 -15.31
CA ASN A 163 -6.42 -4.06 -14.83
C ASN A 163 -6.86 -4.01 -13.35
N GLU A 164 -7.33 -5.12 -12.81
CA GLU A 164 -7.96 -5.17 -11.50
C GLU A 164 -6.94 -5.15 -10.35
N LEU A 165 -5.77 -5.77 -10.53
CA LEU A 165 -4.64 -5.63 -9.60
C LEU A 165 -4.29 -4.15 -9.37
N ASN A 166 -4.15 -3.39 -10.47
CA ASN A 166 -3.88 -1.97 -10.45
C ASN A 166 -5.03 -1.18 -9.81
N ALA A 167 -6.29 -1.50 -10.12
CA ALA A 167 -7.46 -0.88 -9.48
C ALA A 167 -7.48 -1.08 -7.96
N GLY A 168 -7.09 -2.27 -7.48
CA GLY A 168 -6.93 -2.56 -6.06
C GLY A 168 -5.78 -1.78 -5.42
N TYR A 169 -4.63 -1.67 -6.09
CA TYR A 169 -3.51 -0.86 -5.59
C TYR A 169 -3.81 0.64 -5.60
N ALA A 170 -4.63 1.13 -6.53
CA ALA A 170 -5.15 2.49 -6.50
C ALA A 170 -6.13 2.70 -5.34
N ALA A 171 -7.00 1.73 -5.03
CA ALA A 171 -7.83 1.78 -3.84
C ALA A 171 -7.02 1.73 -2.51
N ASP A 172 -5.92 0.97 -2.46
CA ASP A 172 -4.94 0.98 -1.35
C ASP A 172 -4.29 2.37 -1.19
N GLY A 173 -3.74 2.93 -2.27
CA GLY A 173 -3.14 4.27 -2.27
C GLY A 173 -4.12 5.39 -1.86
N TYR A 174 -5.37 5.30 -2.33
CA TYR A 174 -6.43 6.22 -1.95
C TYR A 174 -6.83 6.06 -0.48
N ALA A 175 -6.94 4.82 0.01
CA ALA A 175 -7.23 4.53 1.42
C ALA A 175 -6.15 5.03 2.38
N ARG A 176 -4.88 5.05 1.97
CA ARG A 176 -3.77 5.64 2.75
C ARG A 176 -3.95 7.14 3.00
N ALA A 177 -4.47 7.87 2.02
CA ALA A 177 -4.66 9.32 2.08
C ALA A 177 -6.04 9.75 2.63
N ARG A 178 -7.14 9.11 2.22
CA ARG A 178 -8.51 9.44 2.71
C ARG A 178 -8.91 8.70 3.98
N GLY A 179 -8.26 7.58 4.30
CA GLY A 179 -8.63 6.68 5.38
C GLY A 179 -9.63 5.58 4.98
N VAL A 180 -10.10 5.55 3.73
CA VAL A 180 -10.91 4.50 3.09
C VAL A 180 -10.77 4.57 1.56
N GLY A 181 -10.87 3.44 0.87
CA GLY A 181 -10.88 3.37 -0.59
C GLY A 181 -11.90 2.34 -1.10
N ALA A 182 -12.19 2.35 -2.40
CA ALA A 182 -13.11 1.40 -3.02
C ALA A 182 -12.69 1.04 -4.45
N CYS A 183 -12.94 -0.22 -4.83
CA CYS A 183 -12.74 -0.69 -6.20
C CYS A 183 -13.90 -1.58 -6.68
N VAL A 184 -14.17 -1.58 -8.00
CA VAL A 184 -15.24 -2.37 -8.63
C VAL A 184 -14.68 -3.21 -9.78
N VAL A 185 -14.88 -4.52 -9.72
CA VAL A 185 -14.36 -5.48 -10.72
C VAL A 185 -15.43 -6.48 -11.17
N THR A 186 -15.14 -7.32 -12.16
CA THR A 186 -16.05 -8.36 -12.67
C THR A 186 -15.77 -9.74 -12.06
N PHE A 187 -16.76 -10.63 -12.12
CA PHE A 187 -16.74 -11.93 -11.43
C PHE A 187 -15.57 -12.84 -11.84
N THR A 188 -14.94 -13.46 -10.85
CA THR A 188 -13.85 -14.44 -10.92
C THR A 188 -12.60 -13.96 -11.63
N VAL A 189 -12.65 -13.64 -12.93
CA VAL A 189 -11.45 -13.17 -13.67
C VAL A 189 -10.93 -11.85 -13.10
N GLY A 190 -11.83 -10.94 -12.70
CA GLY A 190 -11.45 -9.69 -12.07
C GLY A 190 -11.18 -9.84 -10.56
N GLY A 191 -12.01 -10.59 -9.84
CA GLY A 191 -11.82 -10.83 -8.41
C GLY A 191 -10.51 -11.57 -8.08
N LEU A 192 -10.14 -12.61 -8.84
CA LEU A 192 -8.87 -13.32 -8.67
C LEU A 192 -7.64 -12.51 -9.13
N SER A 193 -7.85 -11.38 -9.83
CA SER A 193 -6.81 -10.41 -10.21
C SER A 193 -6.63 -9.34 -9.10
N VAL A 194 -7.72 -8.77 -8.58
CA VAL A 194 -7.66 -7.78 -7.47
C VAL A 194 -7.27 -8.38 -6.11
N ILE A 195 -7.48 -9.68 -5.88
CA ILE A 195 -7.29 -10.31 -4.57
C ILE A 195 -5.89 -10.11 -3.98
N ASN A 196 -4.85 -10.02 -4.81
CA ASN A 196 -3.48 -9.73 -4.39
C ASN A 196 -3.35 -8.33 -3.74
N ALA A 197 -3.98 -7.32 -4.36
CA ALA A 197 -4.06 -5.97 -3.77
C ALA A 197 -4.93 -5.92 -2.51
N ILE A 198 -6.00 -6.72 -2.44
CA ILE A 198 -6.86 -6.82 -1.25
C ILE A 198 -6.13 -7.50 -0.08
N ALA A 199 -5.31 -8.51 -0.34
CA ALA A 199 -4.40 -9.09 0.65
C ALA A 199 -3.34 -8.08 1.13
N GLY A 200 -2.86 -7.19 0.24
CA GLY A 200 -2.08 -6.02 0.59
C GLY A 200 -2.80 -5.07 1.56
N ALA A 201 -3.99 -4.60 1.20
CA ALA A 201 -4.82 -3.74 2.05
C ALA A 201 -5.13 -4.37 3.42
N TYR A 202 -5.37 -5.69 3.46
CA TYR A 202 -5.56 -6.43 4.70
C TYR A 202 -4.30 -6.41 5.56
N SER A 203 -3.13 -6.70 4.97
CA SER A 203 -1.83 -6.73 5.66
C SER A 203 -1.45 -5.37 6.24
N GLU A 204 -1.71 -4.31 5.47
CA GLU A 204 -1.37 -2.92 5.78
C GLU A 204 -2.40 -2.23 6.70
N ASN A 205 -3.54 -2.89 6.97
CA ASN A 205 -4.64 -2.40 7.82
C ASN A 205 -5.37 -1.19 7.21
N LEU A 206 -5.75 -1.32 5.94
CA LEU A 206 -6.52 -0.34 5.17
C LEU A 206 -7.94 -0.84 4.92
N PRO A 207 -8.99 -0.04 5.18
CA PRO A 207 -10.34 -0.36 4.77
C PRO A 207 -10.53 -0.08 3.28
N VAL A 208 -10.52 -1.14 2.47
CA VAL A 208 -10.86 -1.10 1.04
C VAL A 208 -12.17 -1.86 0.80
N ILE A 209 -13.14 -1.18 0.22
CA ILE A 209 -14.43 -1.79 -0.17
C ILE A 209 -14.26 -2.41 -1.56
N CYS A 210 -14.09 -3.73 -1.62
CA CYS A 210 -13.98 -4.47 -2.88
C CYS A 210 -15.37 -4.91 -3.35
N LEU A 211 -15.92 -4.18 -4.31
CA LEU A 211 -17.18 -4.52 -4.98
C LEU A 211 -16.89 -5.44 -6.18
N VAL A 212 -17.67 -6.51 -6.32
CA VAL A 212 -17.54 -7.45 -7.44
C VAL A 212 -18.91 -7.67 -8.07
N GLY A 213 -19.05 -7.40 -9.36
CA GLY A 213 -20.23 -7.82 -10.12
C GLY A 213 -20.30 -9.34 -10.15
N GLY A 214 -21.42 -9.93 -9.78
CA GLY A 214 -21.62 -11.38 -9.65
C GLY A 214 -22.66 -11.95 -10.61
N PRO A 215 -22.80 -13.29 -10.68
CA PRO A 215 -23.78 -13.98 -11.51
C PRO A 215 -25.21 -13.50 -11.30
N ASN A 216 -26.07 -13.71 -12.31
CA ASN A 216 -27.48 -13.39 -12.22
C ASN A 216 -28.14 -14.17 -11.07
N SER A 217 -28.99 -13.52 -10.27
CA SER A 217 -29.60 -14.15 -9.09
C SER A 217 -30.42 -15.40 -9.42
N ASN A 218 -30.94 -15.50 -10.65
CA ASN A 218 -31.70 -16.67 -11.14
C ASN A 218 -30.85 -17.90 -11.44
N ASP A 219 -29.52 -17.79 -11.49
CA ASP A 219 -28.64 -18.94 -11.77
C ASP A 219 -28.20 -19.67 -10.48
N TYR A 220 -28.29 -19.03 -9.31
CA TYR A 220 -27.97 -19.66 -8.02
C TYR A 220 -28.91 -20.84 -7.75
N GLY A 221 -28.35 -21.96 -7.30
CA GLY A 221 -29.10 -23.21 -7.09
C GLY A 221 -29.47 -23.97 -8.37
N THR A 222 -29.04 -23.49 -9.54
CA THR A 222 -29.15 -24.23 -10.81
C THR A 222 -27.87 -25.00 -11.15
N ASN A 223 -27.95 -25.97 -12.06
CA ASN A 223 -26.77 -26.64 -12.62
C ASN A 223 -26.16 -25.89 -13.82
N ARG A 224 -26.38 -24.57 -13.95
CA ARG A 224 -25.84 -23.78 -15.06
C ARG A 224 -24.36 -23.51 -14.86
N ILE A 225 -23.59 -23.69 -15.94
CA ILE A 225 -22.20 -23.25 -16.03
C ILE A 225 -22.22 -21.90 -16.75
N ILE A 226 -21.56 -20.91 -16.16
CA ILE A 226 -21.51 -19.52 -16.65
C ILE A 226 -20.09 -19.20 -17.11
N HIS A 227 -19.93 -18.27 -18.05
CA HIS A 227 -18.61 -17.72 -18.40
C HIS A 227 -17.95 -17.04 -17.19
N HIS A 228 -16.64 -16.80 -17.31
CA HIS A 228 -15.74 -16.39 -16.23
C HIS A 228 -15.62 -17.36 -15.03
N THR A 229 -16.44 -18.41 -14.88
CA THR A 229 -16.20 -19.48 -13.89
C THR A 229 -15.17 -20.50 -14.38
N ILE A 230 -14.71 -21.41 -13.50
CA ILE A 230 -13.81 -22.52 -13.90
C ILE A 230 -14.51 -23.67 -14.65
N GLY A 231 -15.73 -23.46 -15.14
CA GLY A 231 -16.53 -24.47 -15.83
C GLY A 231 -17.38 -25.35 -14.90
N LEU A 232 -17.61 -24.93 -13.66
CA LEU A 232 -18.43 -25.64 -12.67
C LEU A 232 -19.64 -24.79 -12.22
N PRO A 233 -20.78 -25.41 -11.83
CA PRO A 233 -21.92 -24.72 -11.23
C PRO A 233 -21.69 -24.43 -9.73
N ASP A 234 -20.58 -23.76 -9.41
CA ASP A 234 -20.21 -23.35 -8.05
C ASP A 234 -19.72 -21.89 -8.06
N PHE A 235 -20.62 -20.98 -7.70
CA PHE A 235 -20.31 -19.54 -7.65
C PHE A 235 -19.69 -19.12 -6.30
N SER A 236 -19.46 -20.06 -5.37
CA SER A 236 -18.71 -19.77 -4.13
C SER A 236 -17.19 -19.91 -4.28
N GLN A 237 -16.71 -20.28 -5.48
CA GLN A 237 -15.28 -20.42 -5.79
C GLN A 237 -14.43 -19.19 -5.42
N GLU A 238 -14.87 -17.99 -5.82
CA GLU A 238 -14.16 -16.73 -5.59
C GLU A 238 -14.29 -16.30 -4.12
N LEU A 239 -15.51 -16.40 -3.57
CA LEU A 239 -15.80 -16.11 -2.17
C LEU A 239 -14.83 -16.86 -1.23
N ARG A 240 -14.57 -18.15 -1.49
CA ARG A 240 -13.61 -18.95 -0.72
C ARG A 240 -12.17 -18.42 -0.79
N CYS A 241 -11.73 -17.88 -1.92
CA CYS A 241 -10.40 -17.27 -2.03
C CYS A 241 -10.28 -16.02 -1.15
N PHE A 242 -11.31 -15.18 -1.09
CA PHE A 242 -11.30 -13.93 -0.31
C PHE A 242 -11.42 -14.13 1.23
N GLN A 243 -11.74 -15.35 1.71
CA GLN A 243 -12.06 -15.62 3.13
C GLN A 243 -10.93 -15.28 4.11
N THR A 244 -9.66 -15.43 3.71
CA THR A 244 -8.50 -15.18 4.57
C THR A 244 -7.92 -13.76 4.46
N VAL A 245 -8.42 -12.97 3.51
CA VAL A 245 -7.88 -11.65 3.13
C VAL A 245 -8.91 -10.52 3.23
N THR A 246 -10.06 -10.78 3.86
CA THR A 246 -11.11 -9.79 4.16
C THR A 246 -11.64 -9.97 5.58
N CYS A 247 -12.13 -8.90 6.23
CA CYS A 247 -12.74 -9.00 7.56
C CYS A 247 -14.24 -9.32 7.54
N PHE A 248 -14.89 -9.16 6.38
CA PHE A 248 -16.29 -9.48 6.15
C PHE A 248 -16.51 -9.76 4.66
N GLN A 249 -17.49 -10.62 4.35
CA GLN A 249 -17.90 -10.94 3.00
C GLN A 249 -19.42 -10.88 2.87
N ALA A 250 -19.91 -10.23 1.81
CA ALA A 250 -21.31 -10.20 1.43
C ALA A 250 -21.50 -10.81 0.03
N VAL A 251 -22.63 -11.50 -0.17
CA VAL A 251 -23.09 -11.95 -1.49
C VAL A 251 -24.55 -11.54 -1.62
N VAL A 252 -24.79 -10.48 -2.38
CA VAL A 252 -26.09 -9.85 -2.57
C VAL A 252 -26.75 -10.44 -3.81
N ASN A 253 -27.51 -11.52 -3.62
CA ASN A 253 -28.32 -12.17 -4.65
C ASN A 253 -29.84 -12.05 -4.40
N ASN A 254 -30.24 -11.33 -3.34
CA ASN A 254 -31.60 -10.92 -3.02
C ASN A 254 -31.59 -9.41 -2.65
N LEU A 255 -32.76 -8.75 -2.62
CA LEU A 255 -32.92 -7.32 -2.30
C LEU A 255 -33.45 -7.06 -0.88
N GLU A 256 -34.09 -8.06 -0.26
CA GLU A 256 -34.69 -7.96 1.07
C GLU A 256 -33.63 -7.71 2.16
N ASP A 257 -32.48 -8.38 2.08
CA ASP A 257 -31.35 -8.30 3.02
C ASP A 257 -30.16 -7.46 2.49
N ALA A 258 -30.18 -7.07 1.21
CA ALA A 258 -29.11 -6.32 0.54
C ALA A 258 -28.63 -5.07 1.32
N HIS A 259 -29.57 -4.30 1.87
CA HIS A 259 -29.27 -3.11 2.68
C HIS A 259 -28.42 -3.48 3.91
N GLU A 260 -28.82 -4.52 4.66
CA GLU A 260 -28.11 -4.96 5.87
C GLU A 260 -26.75 -5.57 5.53
N LEU A 261 -26.65 -6.35 4.46
CA LEU A 261 -25.39 -6.96 4.00
C LEU A 261 -24.35 -5.89 3.61
N VAL A 262 -24.74 -4.90 2.81
CA VAL A 262 -23.85 -3.80 2.37
C VAL A 262 -23.42 -2.94 3.55
N ASP A 263 -24.36 -2.50 4.39
CA ASP A 263 -24.07 -1.65 5.54
C ASP A 263 -23.21 -2.39 6.58
N THR A 264 -23.44 -3.69 6.80
CA THR A 264 -22.64 -4.51 7.72
C THR A 264 -21.22 -4.67 7.21
N ALA A 265 -21.03 -4.96 5.91
CA ALA A 265 -19.71 -5.05 5.29
C ALA A 265 -18.94 -3.74 5.42
N ILE A 266 -19.52 -2.62 4.99
CA ILE A 266 -18.88 -1.29 5.07
C ILE A 266 -18.57 -0.92 6.52
N SER A 267 -19.48 -1.20 7.47
CA SER A 267 -19.23 -0.87 8.88
C SER A 267 -18.12 -1.72 9.50
N THR A 268 -17.99 -2.98 9.08
CA THR A 268 -16.94 -3.90 9.59
C THR A 268 -15.58 -3.53 9.03
N ALA A 269 -15.50 -3.17 7.74
CA ALA A 269 -14.28 -2.61 7.14
C ALA A 269 -13.71 -1.45 7.96
N LEU A 270 -14.57 -0.46 8.28
CA LEU A 270 -14.17 0.76 8.97
C LEU A 270 -13.90 0.58 10.47
N LYS A 271 -14.59 -0.36 11.15
CA LYS A 271 -14.36 -0.69 12.58
C LYS A 271 -13.01 -1.36 12.82
N GLU A 272 -12.60 -2.22 11.89
CA GLU A 272 -11.40 -3.06 12.02
C GLU A 272 -10.21 -2.52 11.20
N SER A 273 -10.44 -1.53 10.33
CA SER A 273 -9.47 -1.03 9.34
C SER A 273 -8.93 -2.16 8.47
N LYS A 274 -9.84 -2.85 7.78
CA LYS A 274 -9.57 -4.03 6.95
C LYS A 274 -10.48 -4.01 5.71
N PRO A 275 -10.07 -4.64 4.60
CA PRO A 275 -10.89 -4.72 3.41
C PRO A 275 -12.05 -5.72 3.55
N VAL A 276 -13.07 -5.52 2.72
CA VAL A 276 -14.26 -6.38 2.63
C VAL A 276 -14.59 -6.70 1.18
N TYR A 277 -15.19 -7.86 0.96
CA TYR A 277 -15.66 -8.33 -0.33
C TYR A 277 -17.20 -8.24 -0.38
N ILE A 278 -17.75 -7.65 -1.44
CA ILE A 278 -19.19 -7.54 -1.66
C ILE A 278 -19.49 -7.97 -3.10
N SER A 279 -19.98 -9.20 -3.29
CA SER A 279 -20.51 -9.67 -4.57
C SER A 279 -21.94 -9.19 -4.75
N ILE A 280 -22.31 -8.72 -5.94
CA ILE A 280 -23.64 -8.18 -6.25
C ILE A 280 -24.14 -8.79 -7.56
N SER A 281 -25.23 -9.55 -7.53
CA SER A 281 -25.81 -10.15 -8.74
C SER A 281 -26.17 -9.09 -9.78
N CYS A 282 -25.67 -9.28 -11.01
CA CYS A 282 -25.67 -8.27 -12.09
C CYS A 282 -27.05 -7.71 -12.51
N ASN A 283 -28.14 -8.39 -12.13
CA ASN A 283 -29.52 -8.02 -12.46
C ASN A 283 -30.28 -7.34 -11.31
N LEU A 284 -29.58 -6.94 -10.23
CA LEU A 284 -30.16 -6.32 -9.05
C LEU A 284 -29.91 -4.80 -8.86
N PRO A 285 -28.79 -4.19 -9.31
CA PRO A 285 -28.49 -2.78 -9.00
C PRO A 285 -29.59 -1.79 -9.41
N GLY A 286 -30.23 -2.00 -10.57
CA GLY A 286 -31.33 -1.19 -11.10
C GLY A 286 -32.74 -1.49 -10.62
N ILE A 287 -32.96 -2.51 -9.78
CA ILE A 287 -34.31 -2.84 -9.29
C ILE A 287 -34.70 -1.90 -8.13
N ALA A 288 -35.88 -1.29 -8.25
CA ALA A 288 -36.49 -0.48 -7.20
C ALA A 288 -36.97 -1.35 -6.04
N HIS A 289 -36.60 -1.02 -4.79
CA HIS A 289 -36.97 -1.81 -3.62
C HIS A 289 -37.26 -0.93 -2.38
N PRO A 290 -38.30 -1.21 -1.57
CA PRO A 290 -38.69 -0.37 -0.44
C PRO A 290 -37.71 -0.40 0.75
N THR A 291 -36.70 -1.27 0.74
CA THR A 291 -35.61 -1.27 1.74
C THR A 291 -34.56 -0.19 1.48
N PHE A 292 -34.55 0.43 0.29
CA PHE A 292 -33.64 1.54 -0.04
C PHE A 292 -34.35 2.90 0.08
N SER A 293 -33.55 3.94 0.32
CA SER A 293 -33.98 5.34 0.33
C SER A 293 -32.99 6.18 -0.49
N ARG A 294 -33.48 7.24 -1.15
CA ARG A 294 -32.63 8.26 -1.80
C ARG A 294 -31.60 8.85 -0.82
N GLU A 295 -32.02 9.08 0.42
CA GLU A 295 -31.14 9.44 1.52
C GLU A 295 -31.27 8.34 2.60
N PRO A 296 -30.34 7.36 2.62
CA PRO A 296 -30.28 6.37 3.69
C PRO A 296 -30.03 7.03 5.04
N VAL A 297 -30.51 6.41 6.14
CA VAL A 297 -30.24 6.86 7.51
C VAL A 297 -28.74 7.12 7.67
N PRO A 298 -28.29 8.31 8.12
CA PRO A 298 -26.87 8.70 8.10
C PRO A 298 -25.96 7.65 8.74
N PHE A 299 -24.92 7.25 8.01
CA PHE A 299 -24.08 6.13 8.40
C PHE A 299 -23.37 6.40 9.73
N PHE A 300 -23.65 5.58 10.75
CA PHE A 300 -23.17 5.79 12.11
C PHE A 300 -22.32 4.62 12.61
N LEU A 301 -21.09 4.92 13.02
CA LEU A 301 -20.21 3.99 13.72
C LEU A 301 -20.19 4.35 15.21
N ALA A 302 -20.70 3.45 16.04
CA ALA A 302 -20.62 3.60 17.50
C ALA A 302 -19.15 3.66 17.94
N PRO A 303 -18.74 4.68 18.72
CA PRO A 303 -17.35 4.81 19.15
C PRO A 303 -16.98 3.70 20.12
N LYS A 304 -15.86 3.02 19.87
CA LYS A 304 -15.18 2.18 20.87
C LYS A 304 -14.74 3.08 22.04
N VAL A 305 -14.79 2.58 23.27
CA VAL A 305 -14.40 3.30 24.50
C VAL A 305 -13.54 2.41 25.40
N SER A 306 -12.54 3.00 26.08
CA SER A 306 -11.71 2.27 27.03
C SER A 306 -12.48 1.87 28.30
N ASN A 307 -12.17 0.70 28.86
CA ASN A 307 -12.59 0.36 30.21
C ASN A 307 -11.84 1.25 31.22
N GLN A 308 -12.53 2.19 31.87
CA GLN A 308 -11.91 3.21 32.71
C GLN A 308 -11.11 2.65 33.90
N MET A 309 -11.53 1.52 34.49
CA MET A 309 -10.83 0.89 35.61
C MET A 309 -9.57 0.17 35.12
N GLY A 310 -9.65 -0.56 34.00
CA GLY A 310 -8.49 -1.16 33.35
C GLY A 310 -7.47 -0.10 32.89
N LEU A 311 -7.95 1.02 32.35
CA LEU A 311 -7.13 2.16 31.94
C LEU A 311 -6.34 2.75 33.12
N GLU A 312 -7.00 3.03 34.25
CA GLU A 312 -6.35 3.57 35.46
C GLU A 312 -5.23 2.63 35.95
N VAL A 313 -5.52 1.32 36.09
CA VAL A 313 -4.55 0.33 36.58
C VAL A 313 -3.40 0.10 35.59
N ALA A 314 -3.67 0.05 34.27
CA ALA A 314 -2.64 -0.08 33.26
C ALA A 314 -1.69 1.13 33.22
N VAL A 315 -2.27 2.34 33.36
CA VAL A 315 -1.51 3.59 33.40
C VAL A 315 -0.67 3.68 34.67
N GLU A 316 -1.21 3.28 35.83
CA GLU A 316 -0.43 3.19 37.07
C GLU A 316 0.73 2.18 36.94
N ALA A 317 0.48 0.98 36.42
CA ALA A 317 1.50 -0.04 36.23
C ALA A 317 2.65 0.44 35.32
N VAL A 318 2.32 1.07 34.18
CA VAL A 318 3.32 1.58 33.23
C VAL A 318 4.03 2.83 33.74
N ALA A 319 3.35 3.74 34.44
CA ALA A 319 3.99 4.89 35.07
C ALA A 319 4.96 4.45 36.18
N ASN A 320 4.57 3.47 37.01
CA ASN A 320 5.43 2.87 38.04
C ASN A 320 6.62 2.08 37.49
N PHE A 321 6.60 1.71 36.21
CA PHE A 321 7.73 1.11 35.48
C PHE A 321 8.64 2.20 34.91
N LEU A 322 8.10 3.09 34.08
CA LEU A 322 8.86 4.14 33.37
C LEU A 322 9.46 5.19 34.31
N ASN A 323 8.79 5.57 35.40
CA ASN A 323 9.33 6.53 36.37
C ASN A 323 10.51 5.98 37.20
N LYS A 324 10.83 4.68 37.09
CA LYS A 324 12.02 4.05 37.69
C LYS A 324 13.16 3.87 36.69
N ALA A 325 12.90 4.04 35.39
CA ALA A 325 13.89 3.86 34.33
C ALA A 325 14.85 5.07 34.28
N VAL A 326 16.15 4.80 34.17
CA VAL A 326 17.19 5.81 34.05
C VAL A 326 17.31 6.29 32.61
N LYS A 327 17.14 5.39 31.63
CA LYS A 327 17.26 5.66 30.18
C LYS A 327 16.04 5.16 29.38
N PRO A 328 14.80 5.60 29.68
CA PRO A 328 13.63 5.19 28.92
C PRO A 328 13.60 5.82 27.52
N VAL A 329 13.00 5.10 26.56
CA VAL A 329 12.79 5.56 25.17
C VAL A 329 11.37 5.23 24.69
N LEU A 330 10.91 5.91 23.64
CA LEU A 330 9.63 5.63 22.97
C LEU A 330 9.88 5.19 21.51
N VAL A 331 9.08 4.27 20.98
CA VAL A 331 9.14 3.89 19.56
C VAL A 331 7.71 3.78 19.00
N ALA A 332 7.39 4.53 17.95
CA ALA A 332 6.11 4.42 17.27
C ALA A 332 6.13 3.33 16.19
N GLY A 333 5.11 2.48 16.14
CA GLY A 333 4.91 1.44 15.13
C GLY A 333 3.68 1.70 14.25
N PRO A 334 3.53 1.00 13.11
CA PRO A 334 2.53 1.33 12.07
C PRO A 334 1.08 1.39 12.56
N LYS A 335 0.71 0.59 13.57
CA LYS A 335 -0.67 0.56 14.08
C LYS A 335 -1.10 1.84 14.80
N ILE A 336 -0.20 2.80 15.01
CA ILE A 336 -0.53 4.15 15.49
C ILE A 336 -1.46 4.91 14.51
N ARG A 337 -1.42 4.57 13.21
CA ARG A 337 -2.37 5.02 12.16
C ARG A 337 -3.78 4.53 12.48
N VAL A 338 -3.97 3.21 12.61
CA VAL A 338 -5.26 2.56 12.94
C VAL A 338 -5.83 3.08 14.25
N ALA A 339 -4.99 3.21 15.29
CA ALA A 339 -5.39 3.73 16.59
C ALA A 339 -5.66 5.24 16.62
N LYS A 340 -5.39 5.97 15.52
CA LYS A 340 -5.50 7.44 15.40
C LYS A 340 -4.81 8.19 16.56
N ALA A 341 -3.68 7.64 17.02
CA ALA A 341 -3.07 7.96 18.31
C ALA A 341 -1.82 8.86 18.21
N GLY A 342 -1.41 9.30 17.02
CA GLY A 342 -0.18 10.08 16.82
C GLY A 342 -0.11 11.37 17.67
N LYS A 343 -1.22 12.11 17.80
CA LYS A 343 -1.27 13.28 18.71
C LYS A 343 -1.05 12.90 20.17
N ALA A 344 -1.67 11.80 20.63
CA ALA A 344 -1.52 11.31 21.99
C ALA A 344 -0.09 10.83 22.30
N PHE A 345 0.61 10.30 21.29
CA PHE A 345 2.02 9.95 21.38
C PHE A 345 2.91 11.19 21.50
N MET A 346 2.64 12.27 20.75
CA MET A 346 3.36 13.54 20.91
C MET A 346 3.08 14.21 22.28
N GLU A 347 1.82 14.20 22.73
CA GLU A 347 1.46 14.64 24.09
C GLU A 347 2.19 13.84 25.19
N LEU A 348 2.56 12.57 24.93
CA LEU A 348 3.42 11.77 25.80
C LEU A 348 4.90 12.19 25.71
N VAL A 349 5.44 12.33 24.48
CA VAL A 349 6.83 12.77 24.21
C VAL A 349 7.15 14.09 24.90
N ASP A 350 6.25 15.07 24.83
CA ASP A 350 6.44 16.40 25.40
C ASP A 350 6.45 16.39 26.94
N ALA A 351 5.56 15.58 27.53
CA ALA A 351 5.46 15.44 28.98
C ALA A 351 6.68 14.72 29.58
N CYS A 352 7.11 13.60 28.96
CA CYS A 352 8.18 12.77 29.50
C CYS A 352 9.59 13.25 29.10
N GLY A 353 9.74 13.91 27.95
CA GLY A 353 11.02 14.37 27.42
C GLY A 353 11.97 13.26 26.97
N TYR A 354 11.46 12.04 26.76
CA TYR A 354 12.24 10.90 26.27
C TYR A 354 12.62 11.13 24.79
N PRO A 355 13.72 10.53 24.27
CA PRO A 355 13.90 10.43 22.83
C PRO A 355 12.84 9.48 22.24
N TYR A 356 12.48 9.68 20.98
CA TYR A 356 11.62 8.74 20.26
C TYR A 356 12.10 8.41 18.85
N ALA A 357 11.83 7.18 18.45
CA ALA A 357 12.07 6.65 17.12
C ALA A 357 10.75 6.21 16.46
N VAL A 358 10.82 5.91 15.16
CA VAL A 358 9.75 5.21 14.42
C VAL A 358 10.25 3.84 13.95
N MET A 359 9.39 2.83 13.89
CA MET A 359 9.65 1.64 13.06
C MET A 359 9.57 2.04 11.58
N PRO A 360 10.22 1.33 10.63
CA PRO A 360 10.24 1.72 9.21
C PRO A 360 8.84 2.00 8.64
N SER A 361 7.87 1.09 8.85
CA SER A 361 6.48 1.25 8.39
C SER A 361 5.67 2.32 9.16
N ALA A 362 6.28 3.03 10.12
CA ALA A 362 5.68 4.12 10.88
C ALA A 362 6.27 5.50 10.54
N LYS A 363 7.19 5.55 9.56
CA LYS A 363 7.74 6.79 9.02
C LYS A 363 6.62 7.71 8.49
N GLY A 364 6.72 9.01 8.76
CA GLY A 364 5.70 10.00 8.42
C GLY A 364 4.40 9.96 9.25
N LEU A 365 4.15 8.93 10.07
CA LEU A 365 2.96 8.88 10.95
C LEU A 365 3.08 9.78 12.19
N ILE A 366 4.31 10.17 12.53
CA ILE A 366 4.68 11.01 13.66
C ILE A 366 5.66 12.07 13.12
N PRO A 367 5.60 13.34 13.55
CA PRO A 367 6.49 14.39 13.05
C PRO A 367 7.97 14.02 13.21
N GLU A 368 8.79 14.33 12.20
CA GLU A 368 10.25 14.17 12.24
C GLU A 368 10.97 15.46 12.63
N THR A 369 10.24 16.57 12.66
CA THR A 369 10.72 17.93 12.96
C THR A 369 10.92 18.20 14.45
N HIS A 370 10.37 17.37 15.36
CA HIS A 370 10.47 17.60 16.79
C HIS A 370 11.86 17.21 17.32
N HIS A 371 12.45 18.04 18.20
CA HIS A 371 13.83 17.87 18.65
C HIS A 371 14.11 16.55 19.40
N ARG A 372 13.09 15.82 19.86
CA ARG A 372 13.23 14.49 20.51
C ARG A 372 13.32 13.32 19.51
N PHE A 373 13.07 13.54 18.22
CA PHE A 373 13.17 12.50 17.21
C PHE A 373 14.63 12.07 17.01
N ILE A 374 14.89 10.77 17.06
CA ILE A 374 16.24 10.19 16.85
C ILE A 374 16.38 9.36 15.57
N GLY A 375 15.30 9.23 14.78
CA GLY A 375 15.29 8.55 13.49
C GLY A 375 14.41 7.28 13.45
N THR A 376 14.65 6.45 12.44
CA THR A 376 14.03 5.12 12.30
C THR A 376 14.82 4.10 13.12
N TYR A 377 14.15 3.39 14.02
CA TYR A 377 14.66 2.17 14.65
C TYR A 377 14.29 0.95 13.81
N TRP A 378 15.32 0.30 13.27
CA TRP A 378 15.25 -0.89 12.42
C TRP A 378 16.47 -1.78 12.71
N GLY A 379 16.74 -2.01 14.01
CA GLY A 379 17.87 -2.85 14.46
C GLY A 379 19.22 -2.40 13.87
N PRO A 380 20.03 -3.32 13.31
CA PRO A 380 21.32 -3.02 12.68
C PRO A 380 21.29 -1.95 11.58
N VAL A 381 20.14 -1.73 10.92
CA VAL A 381 19.97 -0.77 9.81
C VAL A 381 19.13 0.46 10.20
N SER A 382 19.09 0.76 11.51
CA SER A 382 18.52 2.00 12.03
C SER A 382 19.23 3.24 11.49
N THR A 383 18.57 4.41 11.60
CA THR A 383 19.26 5.70 11.52
C THR A 383 20.44 5.74 12.49
N SER A 384 21.56 6.34 12.09
CA SER A 384 22.79 6.38 12.90
C SER A 384 22.53 6.85 14.34
N PHE A 385 23.13 6.15 15.31
CA PHE A 385 22.98 6.37 16.74
C PHE A 385 21.59 6.05 17.34
N CYS A 386 20.62 5.63 16.54
CA CYS A 386 19.28 5.28 17.02
C CYS A 386 19.24 3.88 17.66
N ALA A 387 19.90 2.87 17.07
CA ALA A 387 19.91 1.51 17.61
C ALA A 387 20.60 1.47 18.98
N GLU A 388 21.74 2.13 19.10
CA GLU A 388 22.58 2.21 20.30
C GLU A 388 21.85 2.86 21.48
N ILE A 389 20.88 3.74 21.22
CA ILE A 389 20.05 4.38 22.23
C ILE A 389 18.82 3.53 22.57
N VAL A 390 18.17 2.90 21.59
CA VAL A 390 17.00 2.04 21.83
C VAL A 390 17.39 0.74 22.54
N GLU A 391 18.46 0.08 22.10
CA GLU A 391 18.83 -1.27 22.59
C GLU A 391 19.63 -1.20 23.89
N SER A 392 20.38 -0.11 24.14
CA SER A 392 21.02 0.11 25.44
C SER A 392 20.07 0.65 26.52
N ALA A 393 18.84 1.04 26.17
CA ALA A 393 17.82 1.52 27.11
C ALA A 393 17.52 0.51 28.22
N ASP A 394 17.02 0.98 29.36
CA ASP A 394 16.51 0.14 30.45
C ASP A 394 14.98 -0.03 30.44
N ALA A 395 14.26 0.80 29.67
CA ALA A 395 12.85 0.60 29.32
C ALA A 395 12.52 1.14 27.92
N TYR A 396 11.63 0.48 27.19
CA TYR A 396 11.07 0.99 25.92
C TYR A 396 9.57 0.78 25.82
N LEU A 397 8.85 1.84 25.46
CA LEU A 397 7.44 1.76 25.09
C LEU A 397 7.32 1.74 23.56
N PHE A 398 6.85 0.62 23.01
CA PHE A 398 6.50 0.48 21.61
C PHE A 398 4.99 0.72 21.41
N ALA A 399 4.65 1.80 20.70
CA ALA A 399 3.28 2.20 20.42
C ALA A 399 2.82 1.73 19.03
N GLY A 400 2.16 0.57 18.99
CA GLY A 400 1.62 -0.04 17.77
C GLY A 400 2.60 -0.87 16.93
N PRO A 401 3.55 -1.63 17.52
CA PRO A 401 4.58 -2.34 16.75
C PRO A 401 4.01 -3.50 15.93
N ILE A 402 4.73 -3.80 14.85
CA ILE A 402 4.67 -5.07 14.10
C ILE A 402 6.10 -5.58 14.00
N PHE A 403 6.40 -6.63 14.75
CA PHE A 403 7.68 -7.35 14.66
C PHE A 403 7.46 -8.57 13.75
N ASN A 404 8.04 -8.51 12.56
CA ASN A 404 8.18 -9.63 11.63
C ASN A 404 9.67 -9.81 11.31
N ASP A 405 10.02 -10.82 10.53
CA ASP A 405 11.39 -11.08 10.05
C ASP A 405 12.03 -9.85 9.38
N TYR A 406 11.29 -9.11 8.56
CA TYR A 406 11.79 -7.92 7.86
C TYR A 406 12.03 -6.72 8.78
N SER A 407 11.10 -6.41 9.70
CA SER A 407 11.18 -5.27 10.62
C SER A 407 12.10 -5.55 11.82
N SER A 408 12.39 -6.83 12.10
CA SER A 408 13.39 -7.27 13.08
C SER A 408 14.77 -7.58 12.49
N VAL A 409 14.96 -7.38 11.18
CA VAL A 409 16.21 -7.64 10.44
C VAL A 409 16.72 -9.06 10.69
N GLY A 410 15.88 -10.05 10.37
CA GLY A 410 16.20 -11.45 10.63
C GLY A 410 16.18 -11.82 12.12
N TYR A 411 15.21 -11.29 12.88
CA TYR A 411 15.08 -11.50 14.33
C TYR A 411 16.32 -11.10 15.15
N SER A 412 17.10 -10.11 14.66
CA SER A 412 18.40 -9.73 15.25
C SER A 412 18.38 -8.45 16.11
N LEU A 413 17.19 -7.94 16.44
CA LEU A 413 17.01 -6.83 17.40
C LEU A 413 17.51 -7.21 18.79
N LEU A 414 18.31 -6.36 19.44
CA LEU A 414 18.84 -6.63 20.79
C LEU A 414 17.87 -6.21 21.90
N LEU A 415 16.57 -6.42 21.67
CA LEU A 415 15.50 -6.15 22.63
C LEU A 415 15.33 -7.31 23.60
N LYS A 416 15.03 -6.95 24.85
CA LYS A 416 14.72 -7.83 25.96
C LYS A 416 13.26 -7.65 26.35
N GLU A 417 12.53 -8.75 26.46
CA GLU A 417 11.08 -8.70 26.71
C GLU A 417 10.77 -8.03 28.07
N GLU A 418 11.59 -8.26 29.10
CA GLU A 418 11.35 -7.77 30.46
C GLU A 418 11.47 -6.24 30.61
N LYS A 419 12.07 -5.56 29.62
CA LYS A 419 12.18 -4.10 29.52
C LYS A 419 11.06 -3.46 28.69
N SER A 420 10.25 -4.27 28.02
CA SER A 420 9.30 -3.81 27.02
C SER A 420 7.96 -3.36 27.62
N ILE A 421 7.37 -2.33 27.01
CA ILE A 421 5.95 -2.00 27.16
C ILE A 421 5.35 -2.00 25.76
N ILE A 422 4.46 -2.94 25.47
CA ILE A 422 3.87 -3.10 24.14
C ILE A 422 2.43 -2.59 24.18
N ILE A 423 2.18 -1.49 23.47
CA ILE A 423 0.84 -0.95 23.26
C ILE A 423 0.35 -1.39 21.88
N GLN A 424 -0.70 -2.21 21.84
CA GLN A 424 -1.48 -2.50 20.63
C GLN A 424 -2.75 -1.61 20.64
N PRO A 425 -3.50 -1.47 19.52
CA PRO A 425 -4.61 -0.52 19.42
C PRO A 425 -5.65 -0.57 20.56
N GLU A 426 -5.91 -1.76 21.12
CA GLU A 426 -6.91 -1.99 22.19
C GLU A 426 -6.35 -2.76 23.40
N ARG A 427 -5.01 -2.88 23.54
CA ARG A 427 -4.35 -3.71 24.57
C ARG A 427 -2.98 -3.16 24.98
N VAL A 428 -2.68 -3.23 26.28
CA VAL A 428 -1.39 -2.87 26.90
C VAL A 428 -0.73 -4.14 27.46
N VAL A 429 0.60 -4.27 27.35
CA VAL A 429 1.41 -5.34 27.98
C VAL A 429 2.66 -4.72 28.61
N VAL A 430 3.04 -5.19 29.81
CA VAL A 430 4.15 -4.62 30.61
C VAL A 430 5.16 -5.71 30.98
N GLY A 431 6.29 -5.74 30.28
CA GLY A 431 7.31 -6.79 30.36
C GLY A 431 6.73 -8.19 30.11
N ASN A 432 7.37 -9.20 30.68
CA ASN A 432 6.83 -10.56 30.85
C ASN A 432 5.71 -10.63 31.91
N GLY A 433 4.98 -9.54 32.13
CA GLY A 433 4.07 -9.32 33.25
C GLY A 433 2.61 -9.12 32.83
N PRO A 434 1.88 -8.17 33.45
CA PRO A 434 0.44 -8.03 33.23
C PRO A 434 0.11 -7.53 31.83
N ALA A 435 -1.02 -8.02 31.31
CA ALA A 435 -1.64 -7.55 30.08
C ALA A 435 -3.06 -7.06 30.35
N PHE A 436 -3.40 -5.90 29.82
CA PHE A 436 -4.67 -5.21 30.03
C PHE A 436 -5.37 -5.00 28.68
N GLY A 437 -6.57 -5.56 28.51
CA GLY A 437 -7.38 -5.45 27.28
C GLY A 437 -8.51 -4.42 27.41
N CYS A 438 -9.18 -4.12 26.28
CA CYS A 438 -10.25 -3.13 26.18
C CYS A 438 -9.80 -1.71 26.58
N ILE A 439 -8.58 -1.33 26.19
CA ILE A 439 -7.99 -0.02 26.47
C ILE A 439 -7.44 0.54 25.16
N LEU A 440 -8.01 1.64 24.68
CA LEU A 440 -7.59 2.27 23.45
C LEU A 440 -6.20 2.91 23.62
N MET A 441 -5.29 2.64 22.68
CA MET A 441 -3.93 3.20 22.68
C MET A 441 -3.93 4.73 22.83
N LYS A 442 -4.85 5.43 22.17
CA LYS A 442 -5.00 6.88 22.29
C LYS A 442 -5.26 7.29 23.75
N ASP A 443 -6.33 6.78 24.35
CA ASP A 443 -6.75 7.12 25.72
C ASP A 443 -5.64 6.78 26.73
N PHE A 444 -4.99 5.63 26.53
CA PHE A 444 -3.84 5.20 27.33
C PHE A 444 -2.67 6.19 27.28
N LEU A 445 -2.22 6.61 26.09
CA LEU A 445 -1.11 7.55 25.94
C LEU A 445 -1.48 8.94 26.53
N GLN A 446 -2.73 9.40 26.36
CA GLN A 446 -3.24 10.66 26.94
C GLN A 446 -3.47 10.62 28.47
N ALA A 447 -3.55 9.43 29.06
CA ALA A 447 -3.61 9.24 30.51
C ALA A 447 -2.20 9.07 31.10
N LEU A 448 -1.32 8.34 30.42
CA LEU A 448 0.07 8.12 30.81
C LEU A 448 0.90 9.41 30.80
N SER A 449 0.68 10.32 29.84
CA SER A 449 1.37 11.62 29.78
C SER A 449 1.18 12.48 31.03
N LYS A 450 0.08 12.26 31.78
CA LYS A 450 -0.24 12.96 33.04
C LYS A 450 0.38 12.30 34.28
N ARG A 451 1.07 11.16 34.13
CA ARG A 451 1.63 10.35 35.23
C ARG A 451 3.15 10.12 35.11
N LEU A 452 3.76 10.45 33.96
CA LEU A 452 5.21 10.35 33.79
C LEU A 452 5.97 11.56 34.36
N ILE A 453 7.10 11.28 34.99
CA ILE A 453 8.08 12.26 35.43
C ILE A 453 9.07 12.48 34.29
N LYS A 454 9.41 13.75 34.04
CA LYS A 454 10.31 14.15 32.95
C LYS A 454 11.73 13.61 33.17
N ASN A 455 12.23 12.79 32.24
CA ASN A 455 13.59 12.25 32.24
C ASN A 455 14.21 12.39 30.84
N THR A 456 15.23 13.24 30.69
CA THR A 456 15.88 13.47 29.39
C THR A 456 17.13 12.61 29.15
N THR A 457 17.50 11.73 30.08
CA THR A 457 18.83 11.08 30.12
C THR A 457 19.17 10.27 28.87
N ALA A 458 18.21 9.51 28.31
CA ALA A 458 18.44 8.76 27.07
C ALA A 458 18.69 9.69 25.87
N TYR A 459 18.03 10.86 25.83
CA TYR A 459 18.26 11.87 24.79
C TYR A 459 19.57 12.62 24.99
N GLU A 460 19.99 12.90 26.24
CA GLU A 460 21.33 13.46 26.49
C GLU A 460 22.44 12.44 26.16
N ASN A 461 22.18 11.14 26.25
CA ASN A 461 23.09 10.11 25.74
C ASN A 461 23.15 10.10 24.21
N TYR A 462 22.01 10.22 23.51
CA TYR A 462 21.99 10.42 22.05
C TYR A 462 22.85 11.62 21.65
N ARG A 463 22.62 12.79 22.28
CA ARG A 463 23.39 14.02 22.02
C ARG A 463 24.89 13.93 22.29
N ARG A 464 25.35 12.97 23.12
CA ARG A 464 26.78 12.75 23.39
C ARG A 464 27.48 11.90 22.33
N ILE A 465 26.74 11.04 21.63
CA ILE A 465 27.28 10.17 20.56
C ILE A 465 26.93 10.66 19.15
N TYR A 466 25.91 11.51 19.03
CA TYR A 466 25.41 11.98 17.74
C TYR A 466 26.45 12.77 16.94
N VAL A 467 26.77 12.24 15.77
CA VAL A 467 27.49 12.94 14.70
C VAL A 467 26.49 13.25 13.58
N PRO A 468 26.43 14.49 13.06
CA PRO A 468 25.60 14.81 11.89
C PRO A 468 25.91 13.92 10.69
N GLU A 469 24.88 13.50 9.95
CA GLU A 469 25.03 12.71 8.73
C GLU A 469 25.82 13.50 7.67
N GLY A 470 26.88 12.88 7.13
CA GLY A 470 27.68 13.48 6.07
C GLY A 470 26.90 13.54 4.76
N GLN A 471 26.95 14.68 4.07
CA GLN A 471 26.34 14.80 2.74
C GLN A 471 27.18 14.07 1.68
N PRO A 472 26.56 13.39 0.69
CA PRO A 472 27.28 12.91 -0.48
C PRO A 472 28.01 14.06 -1.19
N LEU A 473 29.29 13.87 -1.49
CA LEU A 473 30.10 14.81 -2.26
C LEU A 473 29.42 15.12 -3.61
N GLU A 474 29.72 16.29 -4.18
CA GLU A 474 29.31 16.60 -5.55
C GLU A 474 30.14 15.76 -6.53
N LEU A 475 29.46 15.23 -7.55
CA LEU A 475 30.09 14.36 -8.54
C LEU A 475 31.03 15.16 -9.46
N GLN A 476 32.05 14.51 -10.03
CA GLN A 476 32.82 15.13 -11.10
C GLN A 476 31.97 15.23 -12.38
N PRO A 477 32.24 16.21 -13.27
CA PRO A 477 31.53 16.29 -14.55
C PRO A 477 31.68 15.00 -15.36
N ASN A 478 30.54 14.43 -15.78
CA ASN A 478 30.42 13.13 -16.45
C ASN A 478 30.78 11.89 -15.58
N GLU A 479 30.85 12.02 -14.26
CA GLU A 479 30.80 10.86 -13.35
C GLU A 479 29.37 10.31 -13.32
N PRO A 480 29.16 8.99 -13.49
CA PRO A 480 27.83 8.38 -13.45
C PRO A 480 27.09 8.67 -12.13
N LEU A 481 25.81 8.97 -12.25
CA LEU A 481 24.94 9.32 -11.14
C LEU A 481 24.84 8.15 -10.14
N ARG A 482 24.89 8.50 -8.86
CA ARG A 482 24.75 7.56 -7.74
C ARG A 482 23.43 7.77 -7.00
N VAL A 483 22.84 6.69 -6.50
CA VAL A 483 21.55 6.67 -5.78
C VAL A 483 21.59 7.62 -4.57
N ASN A 484 22.70 7.66 -3.82
CA ASN A 484 22.82 8.60 -2.71
C ASN A 484 22.81 10.09 -3.14
N VAL A 485 23.27 10.42 -4.35
CA VAL A 485 23.18 11.77 -4.93
C VAL A 485 21.77 12.06 -5.46
N LEU A 486 21.06 11.08 -6.02
CA LEU A 486 19.62 11.21 -6.33
C LEU A 486 18.84 11.63 -5.09
N PHE A 487 18.97 10.89 -3.98
CA PHE A 487 18.23 11.16 -2.75
C PHE A 487 18.68 12.46 -2.04
N LYS A 488 19.95 12.88 -2.18
CA LYS A 488 20.44 14.22 -1.78
C LYS A 488 19.69 15.37 -2.46
N HIS A 489 19.17 15.17 -3.67
CA HIS A 489 18.35 16.18 -4.36
C HIS A 489 16.86 16.01 -4.09
N ILE A 490 16.33 14.77 -4.03
CA ILE A 490 14.93 14.52 -3.60
C ILE A 490 14.65 15.14 -2.23
N GLN A 491 15.59 15.04 -1.28
CA GLN A 491 15.50 15.69 0.03
C GLN A 491 15.22 17.20 -0.05
N LYS A 492 15.73 17.90 -1.07
CA LYS A 492 15.53 19.35 -1.27
C LYS A 492 14.18 19.69 -1.90
N MET A 493 13.50 18.71 -2.49
CA MET A 493 12.17 18.86 -3.10
C MET A 493 11.05 18.72 -2.07
N LEU A 494 11.31 18.13 -0.91
CA LEU A 494 10.29 17.85 0.10
C LEU A 494 9.78 19.13 0.77
N SER A 495 8.47 19.19 0.99
CA SER A 495 7.77 20.27 1.68
C SER A 495 6.51 19.73 2.39
N SER A 496 5.78 20.60 3.08
CA SER A 496 4.43 20.31 3.57
C SER A 496 3.43 19.93 2.48
N ASN A 497 3.76 20.21 1.21
CA ASN A 497 2.89 20.06 0.05
C ASN A 497 3.37 18.90 -0.86
N THR A 498 4.23 18.02 -0.36
CA THR A 498 4.65 16.79 -1.05
C THR A 498 4.23 15.54 -0.30
N SER A 499 4.21 14.40 -0.99
CA SER A 499 4.12 13.07 -0.37
C SER A 499 5.03 12.09 -1.09
N VAL A 500 5.69 11.20 -0.37
CA VAL A 500 6.65 10.23 -0.94
C VAL A 500 6.05 8.82 -0.95
N ILE A 501 6.10 8.14 -2.10
CA ILE A 501 5.76 6.71 -2.24
C ILE A 501 7.07 5.94 -2.44
N ALA A 502 7.38 5.02 -1.51
CA ALA A 502 8.61 4.23 -1.51
C ALA A 502 8.32 2.77 -1.91
N GLU A 503 8.69 2.40 -3.13
CA GLU A 503 8.53 1.03 -3.65
C GLU A 503 9.46 0.02 -2.97
N THR A 504 9.04 -1.25 -2.93
CA THR A 504 9.88 -2.40 -2.54
C THR A 504 11.17 -2.46 -3.37
N GLY A 505 12.31 -2.49 -2.68
CA GLY A 505 13.64 -2.40 -3.29
C GLY A 505 14.54 -1.42 -2.52
N ASP A 506 15.65 -0.96 -3.12
CA ASP A 506 16.54 0.01 -2.46
C ASP A 506 15.87 1.40 -2.26
N SER A 507 14.74 1.65 -2.94
CA SER A 507 13.82 2.75 -2.64
C SER A 507 13.38 2.77 -1.18
N TRP A 508 13.08 1.62 -0.56
CA TRP A 508 12.74 1.56 0.87
C TRP A 508 13.83 2.19 1.74
N PHE A 509 15.07 1.73 1.59
CA PHE A 509 16.18 2.13 2.45
C PHE A 509 16.60 3.59 2.24
N ASN A 510 16.58 4.08 1.00
CA ASN A 510 16.94 5.47 0.73
C ASN A 510 15.80 6.45 1.07
N CYS A 511 14.54 6.08 0.85
CA CYS A 511 13.40 6.89 1.32
C CYS A 511 13.34 6.98 2.85
N GLN A 512 13.81 5.97 3.61
CA GLN A 512 13.86 6.04 5.08
C GLN A 512 14.82 7.12 5.61
N LYS A 513 15.90 7.44 4.88
CA LYS A 513 16.91 8.45 5.26
C LYS A 513 16.40 9.89 5.15
N LEU A 514 15.48 10.13 4.20
CA LEU A 514 14.86 11.43 3.97
C LEU A 514 14.25 11.96 5.28
N ARG A 515 14.60 13.17 5.70
CA ARG A 515 13.92 13.85 6.80
C ARG A 515 12.68 14.56 6.27
N LEU A 516 11.53 14.18 6.80
CA LEU A 516 10.23 14.64 6.33
C LEU A 516 9.84 15.98 6.98
N PRO A 517 9.54 17.02 6.18
CA PRO A 517 8.89 18.24 6.69
C PRO A 517 7.53 17.93 7.34
N GLU A 518 7.08 18.83 8.20
CA GLU A 518 5.75 18.71 8.80
C GLU A 518 4.65 18.68 7.71
N ALA A 519 3.68 17.78 7.88
CA ALA A 519 2.64 17.45 6.90
C ALA A 519 3.11 16.89 5.53
N CYS A 520 4.40 16.57 5.35
CA CYS A 520 4.84 15.76 4.20
C CYS A 520 4.33 14.32 4.35
N GLY A 521 3.62 13.80 3.35
CA GLY A 521 3.14 12.42 3.35
C GLY A 521 4.26 11.41 3.08
N TYR A 522 4.07 10.17 3.52
CA TYR A 522 5.00 9.06 3.28
C TYR A 522 4.26 7.73 3.30
N GLU A 523 4.41 6.91 2.25
CA GLU A 523 3.82 5.57 2.16
C GLU A 523 4.85 4.52 1.71
N PHE A 524 4.65 3.32 2.25
CA PHE A 524 5.58 2.19 2.22
C PHE A 524 4.75 0.93 2.51
N GLN A 525 4.87 -0.14 1.71
CA GLN A 525 4.06 -1.37 1.85
C GLN A 525 4.85 -2.53 2.49
N MET A 526 5.29 -2.40 3.74
CA MET A 526 6.29 -3.31 4.31
C MET A 526 5.76 -4.71 4.66
N GLN A 527 4.50 -4.84 5.07
CA GLN A 527 3.97 -6.11 5.56
C GLN A 527 3.52 -7.02 4.41
N TYR A 528 3.30 -6.47 3.23
CA TYR A 528 2.95 -7.25 2.04
C TYR A 528 4.05 -7.29 0.98
N GLY A 529 4.83 -6.21 0.82
CA GLY A 529 6.07 -6.20 0.03
C GLY A 529 5.90 -6.48 -1.47
N SER A 530 4.71 -6.30 -2.04
CA SER A 530 4.45 -6.71 -3.43
C SER A 530 4.96 -5.68 -4.43
N ILE A 531 6.01 -6.03 -5.17
CA ILE A 531 6.60 -5.17 -6.21
C ILE A 531 5.57 -4.73 -7.24
N GLY A 532 5.62 -3.45 -7.63
CA GLY A 532 4.66 -2.81 -8.54
C GLY A 532 3.47 -2.17 -7.84
N TRP A 533 3.27 -2.38 -6.54
CA TRP A 533 2.27 -1.67 -5.72
C TRP A 533 2.36 -0.14 -5.91
N SER A 534 3.58 0.41 -5.97
CA SER A 534 3.79 1.86 -5.93
C SER A 534 3.19 2.62 -7.11
N VAL A 535 3.03 2.01 -8.30
CA VAL A 535 2.43 2.69 -9.47
C VAL A 535 0.94 2.92 -9.23
N GLY A 536 0.18 1.86 -8.92
CA GLY A 536 -1.23 1.98 -8.57
C GLY A 536 -1.44 2.83 -7.32
N ALA A 537 -0.62 2.65 -6.29
CA ALA A 537 -0.70 3.45 -5.07
C ALA A 537 -0.41 4.94 -5.32
N THR A 538 0.48 5.29 -6.25
CA THR A 538 0.72 6.68 -6.68
C THR A 538 -0.50 7.27 -7.35
N LEU A 539 -1.15 6.54 -8.27
CA LEU A 539 -2.41 6.97 -8.91
C LEU A 539 -3.49 7.26 -7.86
N GLY A 540 -3.69 6.31 -6.94
CA GLY A 540 -4.68 6.41 -5.87
C GLY A 540 -4.42 7.55 -4.89
N TYR A 541 -3.19 7.66 -4.39
CA TYR A 541 -2.81 8.69 -3.42
C TYR A 541 -2.90 10.10 -4.02
N ALA A 542 -2.44 10.28 -5.26
CA ALA A 542 -2.54 11.55 -5.99
C ALA A 542 -4.00 11.95 -6.26
N GLN A 543 -4.87 10.96 -6.54
CA GLN A 543 -6.30 11.21 -6.68
C GLN A 543 -6.95 11.62 -5.34
N ALA A 544 -6.51 11.06 -4.22
CA ALA A 544 -7.02 11.39 -2.89
C ALA A 544 -6.55 12.76 -2.37
N ALA A 545 -5.28 13.09 -2.59
CA ALA A 545 -4.55 14.18 -1.94
C ALA A 545 -4.15 15.26 -2.96
N LYS A 546 -5.14 15.87 -3.63
CA LYS A 546 -4.95 16.84 -4.73
C LYS A 546 -4.28 18.16 -4.29
N ASP A 547 -4.03 18.35 -2.98
CA ASP A 547 -3.21 19.41 -2.38
C ASP A 547 -1.71 19.05 -2.28
N LYS A 548 -1.36 17.77 -2.48
CA LYS A 548 0.00 17.24 -2.44
C LYS A 548 0.51 16.97 -3.85
N ARG A 549 1.77 17.29 -4.11
CA ARG A 549 2.49 16.71 -5.24
C ARG A 549 3.15 15.39 -4.83
N VAL A 550 2.74 14.29 -5.44
CA VAL A 550 3.28 12.97 -5.11
C VAL A 550 4.63 12.75 -5.82
N ILE A 551 5.62 12.26 -5.06
CA ILE A 551 6.94 11.86 -5.54
C ILE A 551 7.08 10.35 -5.32
N ALA A 552 7.17 9.57 -6.40
CA ALA A 552 7.31 8.12 -6.33
C ALA A 552 8.74 7.70 -6.68
N CYS A 553 9.34 6.84 -5.84
CA CYS A 553 10.67 6.27 -6.08
C CYS A 553 10.50 4.79 -6.39
N ILE A 554 10.60 4.42 -7.67
CA ILE A 554 10.19 3.09 -8.19
C ILE A 554 11.39 2.41 -8.84
N GLY A 555 11.68 1.16 -8.46
CA GLY A 555 12.69 0.35 -9.15
C GLY A 555 12.19 -0.15 -10.51
N ASP A 556 13.07 -0.23 -11.50
CA ASP A 556 12.74 -0.60 -12.88
C ASP A 556 12.01 -1.95 -13.02
N GLY A 557 12.46 -2.99 -12.32
CA GLY A 557 11.78 -4.29 -12.27
C GLY A 557 10.38 -4.24 -11.64
N SER A 558 10.20 -3.42 -10.59
CA SER A 558 8.87 -3.21 -9.98
C SER A 558 7.91 -2.51 -10.93
N PHE A 559 8.41 -1.52 -11.68
CA PHE A 559 7.61 -0.80 -12.66
C PHE A 559 7.10 -1.71 -13.79
N GLN A 560 7.85 -2.73 -14.21
CA GLN A 560 7.41 -3.66 -15.26
C GLN A 560 6.12 -4.42 -14.92
N VAL A 561 5.75 -4.54 -13.64
CA VAL A 561 4.54 -5.26 -13.19
C VAL A 561 3.26 -4.45 -13.45
N THR A 562 3.32 -3.11 -13.33
CA THR A 562 2.12 -2.26 -13.20
C THR A 562 2.14 -0.97 -14.03
N ALA A 563 3.22 -0.70 -14.79
CA ALA A 563 3.49 0.51 -15.57
C ALA A 563 2.30 1.14 -16.31
N GLN A 564 1.39 0.32 -16.84
CA GLN A 564 0.23 0.75 -17.62
C GLN A 564 -0.66 1.80 -16.93
N ASP A 565 -0.71 1.86 -15.59
CA ASP A 565 -1.51 2.85 -14.86
C ASP A 565 -0.97 4.29 -14.95
N VAL A 566 0.24 4.50 -15.50
CA VAL A 566 0.69 5.83 -15.93
C VAL A 566 -0.27 6.43 -16.97
N SER A 567 -0.93 5.60 -17.80
CA SER A 567 -1.98 6.06 -18.72
C SER A 567 -3.16 6.67 -17.97
N THR A 568 -3.58 6.06 -16.86
CA THR A 568 -4.64 6.57 -15.98
C THR A 568 -4.22 7.88 -15.31
N MET A 569 -2.98 7.99 -14.84
CA MET A 569 -2.45 9.23 -14.25
C MET A 569 -2.45 10.40 -15.27
N ILE A 570 -2.03 10.13 -16.52
CA ILE A 570 -2.03 11.12 -17.61
C ILE A 570 -3.47 11.51 -17.98
N ARG A 571 -4.37 10.54 -18.13
CA ARG A 571 -5.81 10.75 -18.40
C ARG A 571 -6.47 11.62 -17.34
N TYR A 572 -6.14 11.42 -16.07
CA TYR A 572 -6.62 12.23 -14.94
C TYR A 572 -5.77 13.49 -14.66
N SER A 573 -4.82 13.82 -15.54
CA SER A 573 -3.97 15.04 -15.47
C SER A 573 -3.25 15.23 -14.13
N GLN A 574 -2.82 14.14 -13.51
CA GLN A 574 -2.07 14.19 -12.25
C GLN A 574 -0.66 14.74 -12.48
N ASN A 575 -0.13 15.52 -11.53
CA ASN A 575 1.17 16.21 -11.67
C ASN A 575 2.33 15.48 -10.95
N ASN A 576 2.22 14.17 -10.76
CA ASN A 576 3.16 13.34 -10.01
C ASN A 576 4.60 13.43 -10.57
N ILE A 577 5.61 13.25 -9.72
CA ILE A 577 6.99 13.04 -10.15
C ILE A 577 7.37 11.59 -9.88
N ILE A 578 7.64 10.82 -10.94
CA ILE A 578 8.10 9.43 -10.84
C ILE A 578 9.59 9.42 -11.13
N PHE A 579 10.41 9.11 -10.13
CA PHE A 579 11.80 8.73 -10.31
C PHE A 579 11.87 7.22 -10.50
N LEU A 580 12.05 6.79 -11.76
CA LEU A 580 12.31 5.40 -12.08
C LEU A 580 13.81 5.13 -11.96
N ILE A 581 14.20 4.29 -11.01
CA ILE A 581 15.59 3.89 -10.80
C ILE A 581 15.88 2.69 -11.71
N ASN A 582 16.53 2.95 -12.85
CA ASN A 582 16.97 1.94 -13.82
C ASN A 582 18.41 1.53 -13.51
N ASN A 583 18.52 0.39 -12.85
CA ASN A 583 19.79 -0.26 -12.50
C ASN A 583 19.92 -1.65 -13.16
N GLY A 584 18.88 -2.12 -13.87
CA GLY A 584 18.91 -3.28 -14.75
C GLY A 584 18.48 -4.61 -14.12
N GLY A 585 17.89 -4.61 -12.92
CA GLY A 585 17.47 -5.86 -12.27
C GLY A 585 16.96 -5.72 -10.83
N TYR A 586 16.66 -6.86 -10.22
CA TYR A 586 16.15 -6.92 -8.85
C TYR A 586 17.29 -6.83 -7.81
N THR A 587 17.94 -5.67 -7.67
CA THR A 587 19.10 -5.48 -6.74
C THR A 587 18.79 -5.89 -5.30
N ILE A 588 17.55 -5.74 -4.80
CA ILE A 588 17.16 -6.25 -3.48
C ILE A 588 17.32 -7.77 -3.36
N GLU A 589 17.03 -8.52 -4.42
CA GLU A 589 17.21 -9.98 -4.47
C GLU A 589 18.67 -10.37 -4.77
N VAL A 590 19.46 -9.50 -5.40
CA VAL A 590 20.93 -9.66 -5.54
C VAL A 590 21.58 -9.69 -4.15
N GLU A 591 21.24 -8.73 -3.28
CA GLU A 591 21.80 -8.62 -1.92
C GLU A 591 21.19 -9.60 -0.91
N ILE A 592 20.16 -10.37 -1.30
CA ILE A 592 19.65 -11.53 -0.54
C ILE A 592 20.29 -12.82 -1.07
N HIS A 593 20.13 -13.12 -2.36
CA HIS A 593 20.63 -14.35 -2.99
C HIS A 593 20.72 -14.18 -4.52
N ASP A 594 21.90 -13.81 -5.03
CA ASP A 594 22.07 -13.55 -6.47
C ASP A 594 21.91 -14.78 -7.39
N GLY A 595 21.40 -14.54 -8.60
CA GLY A 595 21.18 -15.53 -9.63
C GLY A 595 20.55 -14.97 -10.91
N PRO A 596 20.47 -15.76 -12.00
CA PRO A 596 20.06 -15.28 -13.33
C PRO A 596 18.59 -14.82 -13.41
N TYR A 597 17.75 -15.14 -12.43
CA TYR A 597 16.38 -14.65 -12.29
C TYR A 597 16.31 -13.17 -11.85
N ASN A 598 17.41 -12.59 -11.35
CA ASN A 598 17.49 -11.17 -11.01
C ASN A 598 17.62 -10.25 -12.23
N VAL A 599 17.97 -10.82 -13.40
CA VAL A 599 18.21 -10.07 -14.64
C VAL A 599 16.90 -9.88 -15.42
N ILE A 600 16.42 -8.64 -15.48
CA ILE A 600 15.21 -8.29 -16.23
C ILE A 600 15.52 -7.89 -17.67
N LYS A 601 14.52 -7.95 -18.56
CA LYS A 601 14.63 -7.33 -19.89
C LYS A 601 14.51 -5.81 -19.71
N ASN A 602 15.63 -5.09 -19.67
CA ASN A 602 15.62 -3.62 -19.64
C ASN A 602 14.78 -3.04 -20.81
N TRP A 603 13.94 -2.03 -20.55
CA TRP A 603 13.09 -1.36 -21.53
C TRP A 603 13.67 0.00 -21.92
N ASN A 604 13.06 0.69 -22.88
CA ASN A 604 13.22 2.13 -23.02
C ASN A 604 12.04 2.79 -22.29
N TYR A 605 12.19 3.02 -20.98
CA TYR A 605 11.05 3.40 -20.13
C TYR A 605 10.50 4.79 -20.45
N THR A 606 11.37 5.75 -20.75
CA THR A 606 10.95 7.06 -21.27
C THR A 606 10.11 6.91 -22.55
N ALA A 607 10.59 6.17 -23.55
CA ALA A 607 9.84 5.96 -24.80
C ALA A 607 8.54 5.14 -24.62
N LEU A 608 8.45 4.28 -23.60
CA LEU A 608 7.18 3.62 -23.24
C LEU A 608 6.17 4.64 -22.69
N VAL A 609 6.62 5.55 -21.82
CA VAL A 609 5.76 6.62 -21.29
C VAL A 609 5.39 7.64 -22.37
N ASP A 610 6.27 7.96 -23.31
CA ASP A 610 5.97 8.77 -24.49
C ASP A 610 4.93 8.08 -25.41
N ALA A 611 5.02 6.75 -25.58
CA ALA A 611 4.06 5.97 -26.36
C ALA A 611 2.69 5.84 -25.67
N ILE A 612 2.66 5.84 -24.33
CA ILE A 612 1.43 5.92 -23.52
C ILE A 612 0.83 7.33 -23.58
N HIS A 613 1.67 8.36 -23.57
CA HIS A 613 1.26 9.77 -23.69
C HIS A 613 0.62 10.05 -25.05
N ASN A 614 1.21 9.56 -26.14
CA ASN A 614 0.66 9.67 -27.51
C ASN A 614 0.33 11.12 -27.96
N GLY A 615 0.89 12.13 -27.28
CA GLY A 615 0.57 13.55 -27.50
C GLY A 615 -0.69 14.05 -26.77
N GLU A 616 -1.39 13.22 -25.99
CA GLU A 616 -2.62 13.54 -25.27
C GLU A 616 -2.40 13.66 -23.75
N GLY A 617 -2.85 14.77 -23.16
CA GLY A 617 -2.67 15.05 -21.72
C GLY A 617 -1.29 15.64 -21.37
N ASN A 618 -1.05 15.83 -20.07
CA ASN A 618 0.08 16.61 -19.55
C ASN A 618 1.21 15.71 -19.00
N CYS A 619 1.98 15.09 -19.88
CA CYS A 619 3.21 14.36 -19.52
C CYS A 619 4.49 15.14 -19.88
N TRP A 620 5.59 14.81 -19.21
CA TRP A 620 6.95 15.15 -19.58
C TRP A 620 7.92 14.06 -19.11
N THR A 621 8.76 13.61 -20.03
CA THR A 621 9.76 12.55 -19.83
C THR A 621 11.18 13.14 -19.81
N ALA A 622 12.05 12.53 -19.01
CA ALA A 622 13.49 12.77 -19.03
C ALA A 622 14.26 11.49 -18.73
N LYS A 623 15.46 11.38 -19.28
CA LYS A 623 16.44 10.32 -18.98
C LYS A 623 17.70 11.00 -18.44
N VAL A 624 18.19 10.56 -17.28
CA VAL A 624 19.35 11.18 -16.61
C VAL A 624 20.38 10.11 -16.23
N VAL A 625 21.64 10.41 -16.46
CA VAL A 625 22.82 9.56 -16.25
C VAL A 625 23.86 10.29 -15.38
N HIS A 626 23.81 11.61 -15.28
CA HIS A 626 24.76 12.46 -14.54
C HIS A 626 24.07 13.43 -13.56
N GLU A 627 24.80 14.00 -12.59
CA GLU A 627 24.23 14.90 -11.57
C GLU A 627 23.65 16.20 -12.17
N GLU A 628 24.26 16.78 -13.20
CA GLU A 628 23.75 18.01 -13.83
C GLU A 628 22.44 17.79 -14.60
N GLU A 629 22.30 16.66 -15.27
CA GLU A 629 21.07 16.27 -15.96
C GLU A 629 19.93 16.06 -14.96
N LEU A 630 20.23 15.49 -13.79
CA LEU A 630 19.27 15.37 -12.68
C LEU A 630 18.88 16.76 -12.12
N LYS A 631 19.84 17.68 -11.96
CA LYS A 631 19.57 19.05 -11.51
C LYS A 631 18.65 19.79 -12.50
N GLU A 632 18.93 19.71 -13.80
CA GLU A 632 18.09 20.28 -14.86
C GLU A 632 16.71 19.62 -14.90
N ALA A 633 16.63 18.29 -14.76
CA ALA A 633 15.37 17.56 -14.75
C ALA A 633 14.49 17.94 -13.54
N ILE A 634 15.08 18.08 -12.36
CA ILE A 634 14.38 18.54 -11.14
C ILE A 634 13.94 20.00 -11.30
N GLN A 635 14.79 20.89 -11.84
CA GLN A 635 14.42 22.29 -12.10
C GLN A 635 13.26 22.38 -13.12
N THR A 636 13.29 21.55 -14.16
CA THR A 636 12.22 21.45 -15.17
C THR A 636 10.93 20.96 -14.54
N ALA A 637 10.99 19.83 -13.82
CA ALA A 637 9.84 19.23 -13.13
C ALA A 637 9.22 20.17 -12.10
N THR A 638 10.02 20.91 -11.33
CA THR A 638 9.53 21.82 -10.26
C THR A 638 9.14 23.22 -10.75
N GLY A 639 9.63 23.64 -11.92
CA GLY A 639 9.29 24.91 -12.57
C GLY A 639 8.37 24.73 -13.79
N PRO A 640 8.91 24.78 -15.04
CA PRO A 640 8.12 24.71 -16.28
C PRO A 640 7.14 23.53 -16.44
N LYS A 641 7.37 22.40 -15.75
CA LYS A 641 6.54 21.19 -15.79
C LYS A 641 5.88 20.85 -14.44
N LYS A 642 5.72 21.85 -13.56
CA LYS A 642 5.12 21.66 -12.22
C LYS A 642 3.69 21.12 -12.23
N ASP A 643 2.95 21.40 -13.30
CA ASP A 643 1.54 21.02 -13.50
C ASP A 643 1.41 19.82 -14.47
N CYS A 644 2.47 19.03 -14.63
CA CYS A 644 2.53 17.85 -15.49
C CYS A 644 3.01 16.62 -14.71
N LEU A 645 2.61 15.42 -15.16
CA LEU A 645 3.28 14.20 -14.76
C LEU A 645 4.72 14.23 -15.29
N CYS A 646 5.68 14.11 -14.39
CA CYS A 646 7.11 14.14 -14.70
C CYS A 646 7.70 12.75 -14.48
N PHE A 647 8.07 12.07 -15.55
CA PHE A 647 8.68 10.75 -15.51
C PHE A 647 10.18 10.85 -15.79
N ILE A 648 11.00 10.59 -14.77
CA ILE A 648 12.45 10.75 -14.81
C ILE A 648 13.08 9.36 -14.67
N GLU A 649 13.60 8.84 -15.78
CA GLU A 649 14.36 7.60 -15.83
C GLU A 649 15.81 7.87 -15.41
N VAL A 650 16.15 7.46 -14.19
CA VAL A 650 17.45 7.63 -13.56
C VAL A 650 18.31 6.39 -13.80
N ILE A 651 19.33 6.52 -14.63
CA ILE A 651 20.31 5.45 -14.87
C ILE A 651 21.35 5.47 -13.76
N VAL A 652 21.52 4.36 -13.07
CA VAL A 652 22.57 4.14 -12.06
C VAL A 652 23.29 2.81 -12.29
N HIS A 653 24.39 2.56 -11.58
CA HIS A 653 25.10 1.29 -11.67
C HIS A 653 24.30 0.17 -10.97
N LYS A 654 24.31 -1.05 -11.53
CA LYS A 654 23.56 -2.21 -10.99
C LYS A 654 23.87 -2.55 -9.53
N ASP A 655 25.13 -2.30 -9.13
CA ASP A 655 25.68 -2.56 -7.79
C ASP A 655 25.79 -1.27 -6.94
N ASP A 656 25.23 -0.13 -7.38
CA ASP A 656 25.13 1.07 -6.55
C ASP A 656 23.86 0.99 -5.70
N THR A 657 24.05 0.58 -4.45
CA THR A 657 23.00 0.17 -3.51
C THR A 657 23.28 0.72 -2.12
N SER A 658 22.25 0.82 -1.27
CA SER A 658 22.43 1.33 0.09
C SER A 658 23.18 0.34 0.99
N LYS A 659 24.03 0.87 1.90
CA LYS A 659 24.69 0.05 2.94
C LYS A 659 23.68 -0.67 3.84
N GLU A 660 22.49 -0.10 3.97
CA GLU A 660 21.39 -0.64 4.76
C GLU A 660 20.78 -1.86 4.07
N LEU A 661 20.62 -1.85 2.74
CA LEU A 661 20.21 -3.03 1.98
C LEU A 661 21.28 -4.14 2.07
N LEU A 662 22.58 -3.82 1.97
CA LEU A 662 23.66 -4.83 2.13
C LEU A 662 23.56 -5.58 3.48
N GLU A 663 23.46 -4.83 4.59
CA GLU A 663 23.40 -5.39 5.95
C GLU A 663 22.06 -6.10 6.23
N TRP A 664 20.95 -5.58 5.71
CA TRP A 664 19.61 -6.16 5.88
C TRP A 664 19.43 -7.43 5.03
N GLY A 665 19.81 -7.40 3.76
CA GLY A 665 19.67 -8.50 2.81
C GLY A 665 20.45 -9.73 3.26
N SER A 666 21.69 -9.54 3.71
CA SER A 666 22.51 -10.61 4.29
C SER A 666 21.84 -11.28 5.50
N ARG A 667 21.22 -10.51 6.40
CA ARG A 667 20.54 -11.02 7.61
C ARG A 667 19.22 -11.72 7.29
N VAL A 668 18.44 -11.19 6.34
CA VAL A 668 17.21 -11.85 5.85
C VAL A 668 17.55 -13.14 5.11
N SER A 669 18.60 -13.14 4.29
CA SER A 669 19.12 -14.34 3.61
C SER A 669 19.55 -15.44 4.60
N ALA A 670 20.36 -15.09 5.61
CA ALA A 670 20.77 -16.00 6.68
C ALA A 670 19.57 -16.53 7.51
N THR A 671 18.53 -15.70 7.67
CA THR A 671 17.29 -16.10 8.35
C THR A 671 16.48 -17.08 7.50
N ASN A 672 16.32 -16.82 6.21
CA ASN A 672 15.52 -17.64 5.31
C ASN A 672 16.19 -18.97 4.96
N SER A 673 17.52 -19.00 4.88
CA SER A 673 18.33 -20.20 4.63
C SER A 673 18.66 -21.03 5.88
N ARG A 674 18.17 -20.63 7.06
CA ARG A 674 18.45 -21.36 8.32
C ARG A 674 18.03 -22.83 8.23
N PRO A 675 18.86 -23.79 8.71
CA PRO A 675 18.51 -25.20 8.65
C PRO A 675 17.27 -25.49 9.50
N PRO A 676 16.49 -26.55 9.17
CA PRO A 676 15.43 -27.04 10.04
C PRO A 676 16.00 -27.36 11.43
N ASN A 677 15.30 -26.94 12.49
CA ASN A 677 15.64 -27.35 13.85
C ASN A 677 15.59 -28.89 13.94
N PRO A 678 16.56 -29.55 14.59
CA PRO A 678 16.41 -30.95 14.96
C PRO A 678 15.20 -31.10 15.89
N GLN A 679 14.36 -32.10 15.59
CA GLN A 679 13.15 -32.45 16.35
C GLN A 679 13.45 -33.43 17.48
#